data_AF-L2FGK4-F1
#
_entry.id   AF-L2FGK4-F1
#
_cell.length_a   1.000
_cell.length_b   1.000
_cell.length_c   1.000
_cell.angle_alpha   90.00
_cell.angle_beta   90.00
_cell.angle_gamma   90.00
#
_symmetry.space_group_name_H-M   'P 1'
#
loop_
_entity.id
_entity.type
_entity.pdbx_description
1 polymer ?
#
loop_
_entity_poly.entity_id
_entity_poly.type
_entity_poly.pdbx_seq_one_letter_code
_entity_poly.pdbx_strand_id
1 'polypeptide(L)'
;MHPLSVLSLGIFVAGYITARWDLVTRLYELAIFAWNYGVVTRAAKGFALLTFVFLLVFIPVERLATRESNLRSDLPGVVVGWRNSSLDVFVVAILDDVDVSTLQHLDRRNGHQLTKQQAGHVEFALKAGTLFRNSPHPVNSIYERCGHGAMHVLGLTNPSDAVVLDPSLFVATTPANAKAPRITCARALSIQIILYDRPRPSRMQYISLNPISLALGNKEAPSLPPTEHMAEEEKHELKKKEQKRKLVEKLKQHTIVKRSPSPKERALPKIVNQINWSWELEQLLQKNISRIGTRPKRTLSVSERVVEQATTMRNFVWDLFIFYLLPLIQWGFVYMLMGHRAVAEFLLQILEFRLKDNYLALKDISATAQQVEIRLQQFCYWPMQYTTLRQRKNDWESANDVIIGIALGSYIIDNAEWVANAISELLSKYTVQALQRSISWLMGWPAGLKLNSELAMFLGDLFLWVIDYWSNCIVTLQPVLPHIIWFIGFSSFAGASMPIAMFSDLLSALTVHIYSFYLASARIYHWQLTILISLFHLFRGKKHNVLRNRIDSCDYDLDQLLVGTILFTLLFFLLPTVVVFYLNFAIARMVIISLKAVFDTLLSCLNHFPLFALMLRVKDPRRLPGGIRFELRDTHDYRLNNTSNEPPTSVIYLKSIPLTFRAMFHQYFQMGNRIRKHYLSPQVLLCLLTGRFVPPLNRKNLYSLQYSMLPARRAGIRQMWDAITTPQIIVHPGLLIRMAKTLPAIPRIPPRNLRPQTLRLRNGVRVSVPEAEEQAVAGRNAGLLGAQGDWVGAVKRGEDIADGGESG
;
A
#
# COMPACT_ATOMS: atom_id res chain seq x y z
N MET A 1 -30.49 36.79 11.16
CA MET A 1 -30.22 36.58 9.72
C MET A 1 -31.44 37.08 8.95
N HIS A 2 -31.27 38.03 8.04
CA HIS A 2 -32.38 38.74 7.40
C HIS A 2 -33.18 37.81 6.46
N PRO A 3 -34.53 37.81 6.50
CA PRO A 3 -35.37 36.98 5.62
C PRO A 3 -35.16 37.27 4.12
N LEU A 4 -34.70 38.47 3.77
CA LEU A 4 -34.33 38.86 2.41
C LEU A 4 -33.16 38.05 1.81
N SER A 5 -32.23 37.56 2.64
CA SER A 5 -31.05 36.81 2.17
C SER A 5 -31.37 35.37 1.78
N VAL A 6 -32.42 34.78 2.37
CA VAL A 6 -32.86 33.41 2.04
C VAL A 6 -33.63 33.42 0.73
N LEU A 7 -34.45 34.45 0.49
CA LEU A 7 -35.16 34.65 -0.77
C LEU A 7 -34.20 34.88 -1.94
N SER A 8 -33.16 35.70 -1.76
CA SER A 8 -32.16 35.95 -2.81
C SER A 8 -31.35 34.69 -3.15
N LEU A 9 -31.01 33.87 -2.14
CA LEU A 9 -30.34 32.58 -2.35
C LEU A 9 -31.25 31.60 -3.09
N GLY A 10 -32.55 31.55 -2.74
CA GLY A 10 -33.54 30.72 -3.42
C GLY A 10 -33.71 31.08 -4.89
N ILE A 11 -33.80 32.38 -5.20
CA ILE A 11 -33.89 32.87 -6.59
C ILE A 11 -32.61 32.56 -7.37
N PHE A 12 -31.43 32.73 -6.76
CA PHE A 12 -30.15 32.42 -7.40
C PHE A 12 -30.00 30.92 -7.68
N VAL A 13 -30.38 30.05 -6.74
CA VAL A 13 -30.34 28.59 -6.91
C VAL A 13 -31.34 28.14 -7.98
N ALA A 14 -32.57 28.69 -7.99
CA ALA A 14 -33.55 28.40 -9.02
C ALA A 14 -33.09 28.87 -10.42
N GLY A 15 -32.50 30.07 -10.51
CA GLY A 15 -31.89 30.60 -11.74
C GLY A 15 -30.71 29.77 -12.24
N TYR A 16 -29.87 29.27 -11.33
CA TYR A 16 -28.74 28.40 -11.66
C TYR A 16 -29.19 27.00 -12.11
N ILE A 17 -30.23 26.44 -11.48
CA ILE A 17 -30.81 25.13 -11.86
C ILE A 17 -31.47 25.23 -13.24
N THR A 18 -32.23 26.29 -13.51
CA THR A 18 -32.87 26.51 -14.82
C THR A 18 -31.85 26.75 -15.94
N ALA A 19 -30.79 27.54 -15.68
CA ALA A 19 -29.70 27.73 -16.64
C ALA A 19 -28.92 26.43 -16.93
N ARG A 20 -28.73 25.57 -15.92
CA ARG A 20 -28.14 24.23 -16.14
C ARG A 20 -29.07 23.30 -16.90
N TRP A 21 -30.36 23.35 -16.63
CA TRP A 21 -31.34 22.54 -17.34
C TRP A 21 -31.38 22.91 -18.83
N ASP A 22 -31.33 24.21 -19.16
CA ASP A 22 -31.22 24.70 -20.55
C ASP A 22 -29.92 24.26 -21.24
N LEU A 23 -28.80 24.25 -20.50
CA LEU A 23 -27.53 23.74 -21.05
C LEU A 23 -27.62 22.24 -21.34
N VAL A 24 -28.24 21.46 -20.46
CA VAL A 24 -28.41 20.00 -20.61
C VAL A 24 -29.36 19.68 -21.76
N THR A 25 -30.48 20.39 -21.90
CA THR A 25 -31.40 20.22 -23.03
C THR A 25 -30.76 20.63 -24.34
N ARG A 26 -30.01 21.74 -24.41
CA ARG A 26 -29.25 22.12 -25.60
C ARG A 26 -28.16 21.10 -25.95
N LEU A 27 -27.51 20.50 -24.95
CA LEU A 27 -26.51 19.45 -25.18
C LEU A 27 -27.18 18.17 -25.71
N TYR A 28 -28.37 17.86 -25.23
CA TYR A 28 -29.19 16.74 -25.69
C TYR A 28 -29.69 16.96 -27.13
N GLU A 29 -30.17 18.16 -27.46
CA GLU A 29 -30.53 18.56 -28.82
C GLU A 29 -29.32 18.54 -29.75
N LEU A 30 -28.15 19.03 -29.29
CA LEU A 30 -26.91 18.97 -30.06
C LEU A 30 -26.47 17.53 -30.31
N ALA A 31 -26.65 16.63 -29.33
CA ALA A 31 -26.34 15.22 -29.48
C ALA A 31 -27.28 14.53 -30.49
N ILE A 32 -28.58 14.80 -30.42
CA ILE A 32 -29.56 14.32 -31.41
C ILE A 32 -29.27 14.90 -32.81
N PHE A 33 -28.93 16.18 -32.89
CA PHE A 33 -28.52 16.83 -34.14
C PHE A 33 -27.25 16.19 -34.70
N ALA A 34 -26.21 15.98 -33.89
CA ALA A 34 -24.98 15.32 -34.30
C ALA A 34 -25.20 13.87 -34.77
N TRP A 35 -26.19 13.18 -34.19
CA TRP A 35 -26.62 11.84 -34.60
C TRP A 35 -27.37 11.86 -35.93
N ASN A 36 -28.43 12.67 -36.04
CA ASN A 36 -29.30 12.76 -37.21
C ASN A 36 -28.56 13.24 -38.47
N TYR A 37 -27.60 14.17 -38.32
CA TYR A 37 -26.78 14.67 -39.42
C TYR A 37 -25.50 13.86 -39.66
N GLY A 38 -25.37 12.69 -39.03
CA GLY A 38 -24.25 11.76 -39.26
C GLY A 38 -22.87 12.36 -38.97
N VAL A 39 -22.78 13.30 -38.03
CA VAL A 39 -21.50 13.89 -37.61
C VAL A 39 -20.69 12.86 -36.82
N VAL A 40 -21.37 12.12 -35.93
CA VAL A 40 -20.76 11.04 -35.13
C VAL A 40 -20.25 9.91 -36.04
N THR A 41 -21.00 9.53 -37.07
CA THR A 41 -20.59 8.48 -38.02
C THR A 41 -19.42 8.92 -38.89
N ARG A 42 -19.37 10.19 -39.33
CA ARG A 42 -18.21 10.76 -40.05
C ARG A 42 -16.96 10.86 -39.17
N ALA A 43 -17.11 11.31 -37.92
CA ALA A 43 -16.02 11.35 -36.95
C ALA A 43 -15.49 9.94 -36.62
N ALA A 44 -16.38 8.96 -36.45
CA ALA A 44 -16.02 7.56 -36.23
C ALA A 44 -15.27 6.96 -37.44
N LYS A 45 -15.71 7.25 -38.67
CA LYS A 45 -15.00 6.86 -39.90
C LYS A 45 -13.61 7.49 -39.97
N GLY A 46 -13.48 8.77 -39.64
CA GLY A 46 -12.20 9.47 -39.57
C GLY A 46 -11.26 8.88 -38.51
N PHE A 47 -11.78 8.58 -37.33
CA PHE A 47 -11.03 7.91 -36.27
C PHE A 47 -10.59 6.49 -36.66
N ALA A 48 -11.46 5.72 -37.32
CA ALA A 48 -11.15 4.39 -37.82
C ALA A 48 -10.05 4.43 -38.90
N LEU A 49 -10.12 5.39 -39.84
CA LEU A 49 -9.09 5.61 -40.85
C LEU A 49 -7.75 6.01 -40.20
N LEU A 50 -7.76 6.95 -39.25
CA LEU A 50 -6.56 7.39 -38.55
C LEU A 50 -5.92 6.25 -37.75
N THR A 51 -6.75 5.43 -37.10
CA THR A 51 -6.30 4.24 -36.38
C THR A 51 -5.69 3.22 -37.34
N PHE A 52 -6.31 3.00 -38.51
CA PHE A 52 -5.77 2.10 -39.54
C PHE A 52 -4.42 2.58 -40.08
N VAL A 53 -4.27 3.87 -40.36
CA VAL A 53 -2.99 4.48 -40.76
C VAL A 53 -1.95 4.36 -39.64
N PHE A 54 -2.33 4.58 -38.39
CA PHE A 54 -1.45 4.40 -37.24
C PHE A 54 -0.95 2.96 -37.12
N LEU A 55 -1.83 1.97 -37.30
CA LEU A 55 -1.47 0.56 -37.23
C LEU A 55 -0.61 0.10 -38.42
N LEU A 56 -0.87 0.57 -39.64
CA LEU A 56 -0.14 0.13 -40.85
C LEU A 56 1.18 0.85 -41.08
N VAL A 57 1.29 2.12 -40.69
CA VAL A 57 2.48 2.94 -41.01
C VAL A 57 3.33 3.13 -39.76
N PHE A 58 2.75 3.65 -38.68
CA PHE A 58 3.55 4.04 -37.52
C PHE A 58 4.08 2.85 -36.73
N ILE A 59 3.31 1.76 -36.58
CA ILE A 59 3.80 0.57 -35.86
C ILE A 59 4.96 -0.12 -36.61
N PRO A 60 4.90 -0.37 -37.94
CA PRO A 60 6.04 -0.93 -38.67
C PRO A 60 7.25 -0.01 -38.70
N VAL A 61 7.04 1.30 -38.84
CA VAL A 61 8.13 2.30 -38.78
C VAL A 61 8.78 2.32 -37.40
N GLU A 62 8.00 2.27 -36.31
CA GLU A 62 8.53 2.15 -34.95
C GLU A 62 9.32 0.83 -34.78
N ARG A 63 8.82 -0.29 -35.34
CA ARG A 63 9.53 -1.57 -35.32
C ARG A 63 10.82 -1.56 -36.15
N LEU A 64 10.84 -0.87 -37.28
CA LEU A 64 12.04 -0.72 -38.12
C LEU A 64 13.06 0.20 -37.44
N ALA A 65 12.64 1.34 -36.93
CA ALA A 65 13.48 2.28 -36.18
C ALA A 65 14.05 1.65 -34.89
N THR A 66 13.25 0.85 -34.17
CA THR A 66 13.77 0.10 -33.02
C THR A 66 14.75 -0.99 -33.42
N ARG A 67 14.55 -1.65 -34.57
CA ARG A 67 15.51 -2.63 -35.13
C ARG A 67 16.83 -1.95 -35.48
N GLU A 68 16.80 -0.78 -36.12
CA GLU A 68 18.02 0.00 -36.43
C GLU A 68 18.70 0.56 -35.18
N SER A 69 17.95 1.06 -34.20
CA SER A 69 18.53 1.54 -32.93
C SER A 69 19.22 0.45 -32.10
N ASN A 70 18.93 -0.83 -32.38
CA ASN A 70 19.55 -1.98 -31.73
C ASN A 70 20.77 -2.51 -32.50
N LEU A 71 21.04 -2.01 -33.71
CA LEU A 71 22.29 -2.29 -34.41
C LEU A 71 23.41 -1.61 -33.63
N ARG A 72 24.39 -2.40 -33.18
CA ARG A 72 25.55 -1.89 -32.46
C ARG A 72 26.45 -1.15 -33.45
N SER A 73 27.04 -0.05 -33.00
CA SER A 73 28.06 0.67 -33.76
C SER A 73 29.33 -0.17 -33.81
N ASP A 74 29.85 -0.38 -35.03
CA ASP A 74 31.18 -0.97 -35.25
C ASP A 74 32.30 0.08 -35.09
N LEU A 75 31.95 1.30 -34.69
CA LEU A 75 32.85 2.44 -34.56
C LEU A 75 33.76 2.32 -33.32
N PRO A 76 34.98 2.90 -33.38
CA PRO A 76 35.83 3.01 -32.20
C PRO A 76 35.22 3.98 -31.18
N GLY A 77 35.24 3.60 -29.91
CA GLY A 77 34.61 4.38 -28.83
C GLY A 77 35.30 4.22 -27.48
N VAL A 78 34.93 5.09 -26.53
CA VAL A 78 35.46 5.09 -25.15
C VAL A 78 34.39 4.58 -24.20
N VAL A 79 34.73 3.59 -23.36
CA VAL A 79 33.82 3.01 -22.38
C VAL A 79 33.94 3.75 -21.05
N VAL A 80 32.81 4.27 -20.55
CA VAL A 80 32.74 5.05 -19.31
C VAL A 80 31.87 4.35 -18.27
N GLY A 81 32.28 4.40 -17.01
CA GLY A 81 31.47 3.90 -15.90
C GLY A 81 32.16 3.95 -14.54
N TRP A 82 31.84 3.00 -13.66
CA TRP A 82 32.38 2.93 -12.31
C TRP A 82 33.27 1.72 -12.10
N ARG A 83 34.31 1.90 -11.29
CA ARG A 83 35.19 0.83 -10.84
C ARG A 83 34.80 0.43 -9.42
N ASN A 84 34.14 -0.73 -9.28
CA ASN A 84 33.67 -1.24 -7.99
C ASN A 84 34.81 -1.94 -7.22
N SER A 85 35.74 -2.57 -7.93
CA SER A 85 36.95 -3.22 -7.39
C SER A 85 38.09 -3.11 -8.41
N SER A 86 39.28 -3.66 -8.10
CA SER A 86 40.41 -3.69 -9.03
C SER A 86 40.07 -4.41 -10.34
N LEU A 87 39.20 -5.43 -10.29
CA LEU A 87 38.75 -6.24 -11.42
C LEU A 87 37.23 -6.17 -11.67
N ASP A 88 36.44 -5.63 -10.74
CA ASP A 88 34.99 -5.50 -10.90
C ASP A 88 34.63 -4.11 -11.44
N VAL A 89 34.04 -4.08 -12.62
CA VAL A 89 33.76 -2.85 -13.36
C VAL A 89 32.29 -2.81 -13.77
N PHE A 90 31.67 -1.65 -13.64
CA PHE A 90 30.30 -1.38 -14.09
C PHE A 90 30.31 -0.39 -15.26
N VAL A 91 29.85 -0.82 -16.42
CA VAL A 91 29.77 0.01 -17.62
C VAL A 91 28.45 0.77 -17.65
N VAL A 92 28.53 2.10 -17.80
CA VAL A 92 27.36 3.01 -17.88
C VAL A 92 27.01 3.30 -19.34
N ALA A 93 27.99 3.79 -20.10
CA ALA A 93 27.80 4.22 -21.48
C ALA A 93 29.03 3.90 -22.33
N ILE A 94 28.80 3.68 -23.62
CA ILE A 94 29.83 3.64 -24.65
C ILE A 94 29.68 4.96 -25.42
N LEU A 95 30.76 5.74 -25.47
CA LEU A 95 30.80 7.02 -26.17
C LEU A 95 31.45 6.81 -27.53
N ASP A 96 30.62 6.76 -28.57
CA ASP A 96 31.05 6.63 -29.96
C ASP A 96 31.48 8.00 -30.51
N ASP A 97 32.50 8.01 -31.37
CA ASP A 97 32.95 9.18 -32.14
C ASP A 97 33.27 10.42 -31.28
N VAL A 98 34.15 10.26 -30.28
CA VAL A 98 34.75 11.38 -29.54
C VAL A 98 35.75 12.09 -30.47
N ASP A 99 35.24 13.06 -31.23
CA ASP A 99 35.93 13.99 -32.14
C ASP A 99 37.24 13.46 -32.76
N VAL A 100 37.06 12.63 -33.78
CA VAL A 100 38.11 12.34 -34.78
C VAL A 100 38.38 13.59 -35.66
N SER A 101 37.50 14.59 -35.65
CA SER A 101 37.55 15.73 -36.59
C SER A 101 38.58 16.82 -36.25
N THR A 102 38.82 17.14 -34.98
CA THR A 102 39.78 18.19 -34.58
C THR A 102 41.23 17.75 -34.52
N LEU A 103 41.51 16.44 -34.49
CA LEU A 103 42.88 15.89 -34.49
C LEU A 103 43.31 15.36 -35.88
N GLN A 104 42.38 15.17 -36.82
CA GLN A 104 42.74 14.71 -38.17
C GLN A 104 43.54 15.72 -39.00
N HIS A 105 43.53 17.00 -38.60
CA HIS A 105 44.29 18.04 -39.27
C HIS A 105 45.76 18.16 -38.80
N LEU A 106 46.20 17.41 -37.78
CA LEU A 106 47.53 17.63 -37.19
C LEU A 106 48.50 16.44 -37.12
N ASP A 107 48.09 15.18 -37.30
CA ASP A 107 49.09 14.12 -37.48
C ASP A 107 48.53 12.88 -38.18
N ARG A 108 48.98 12.65 -39.43
CA ARG A 108 48.62 11.48 -40.25
C ARG A 108 49.67 10.36 -40.17
N ARG A 109 50.72 10.49 -39.34
CA ARG A 109 51.82 9.51 -39.25
C ARG A 109 51.87 8.68 -37.98
N ASN A 110 51.14 9.03 -36.91
CA ASN A 110 51.21 8.32 -35.63
C ASN A 110 49.83 7.84 -35.12
N GLY A 111 49.26 6.82 -35.76
CA GLY A 111 47.97 6.23 -35.34
C GLY A 111 48.00 5.58 -33.94
N HIS A 112 49.18 5.21 -33.44
CA HIS A 112 49.36 4.51 -32.16
C HIS A 112 49.19 5.39 -30.91
N GLN A 113 49.25 6.73 -31.03
CA GLN A 113 49.25 7.66 -29.88
C GLN A 113 47.90 8.36 -29.64
N LEU A 114 46.98 8.31 -30.62
CA LEU A 114 45.69 9.01 -30.59
C LEU A 114 44.70 8.43 -29.56
N THR A 115 44.65 7.10 -29.40
CA THR A 115 43.64 6.43 -28.57
C THR A 115 43.85 6.66 -27.06
N LYS A 116 45.11 6.77 -26.62
CA LYS A 116 45.43 7.12 -25.22
C LYS A 116 45.06 8.57 -24.88
N GLN A 117 45.24 9.48 -25.83
CA GLN A 117 44.91 10.90 -25.67
C GLN A 117 43.39 11.14 -25.65
N GLN A 118 42.63 10.39 -26.45
CA GLN A 118 41.16 10.40 -26.45
C GLN A 118 40.58 9.97 -25.09
N ALA A 119 41.07 8.87 -24.52
CA ALA A 119 40.67 8.42 -23.18
C ALA A 119 40.99 9.47 -22.10
N GLY A 120 42.16 10.12 -22.18
CA GLY A 120 42.57 11.17 -21.25
C GLY A 120 41.71 12.44 -21.31
N HIS A 121 41.29 12.88 -22.50
CA HIS A 121 40.40 14.03 -22.66
C HIS A 121 39.00 13.76 -22.10
N VAL A 122 38.45 12.56 -22.31
CA VAL A 122 37.18 12.15 -21.72
C VAL A 122 37.28 12.05 -20.20
N GLU A 123 38.38 11.51 -19.68
CA GLU A 123 38.61 11.44 -18.23
C GLU A 123 38.72 12.83 -17.59
N PHE A 124 39.40 13.76 -18.26
CA PHE A 124 39.45 15.15 -17.82
C PHE A 124 38.08 15.82 -17.85
N ALA A 125 37.28 15.60 -18.91
CA ALA A 125 35.93 16.12 -19.04
C ALA A 125 34.97 15.57 -17.96
N LEU A 126 35.12 14.30 -17.57
CA LEU A 126 34.39 13.69 -16.46
C LEU A 126 34.77 14.34 -15.12
N LYS A 127 36.07 14.51 -14.85
CA LYS A 127 36.57 15.16 -13.62
C LYS A 127 36.19 16.64 -13.54
N ALA A 128 36.19 17.35 -14.66
CA ALA A 128 35.78 18.75 -14.76
C ALA A 128 34.25 18.95 -14.73
N GLY A 129 33.46 17.87 -14.77
CA GLY A 129 31.99 17.94 -14.71
C GLY A 129 31.31 18.48 -15.97
N THR A 130 32.04 18.65 -17.07
CA THR A 130 31.50 19.22 -18.32
C THR A 130 30.42 18.33 -18.94
N LEU A 131 30.56 17.02 -18.78
CA LEU A 131 29.62 16.00 -19.26
C LEU A 131 28.34 15.89 -18.43
N PHE A 132 28.32 16.44 -17.22
CA PHE A 132 27.13 16.45 -16.34
C PHE A 132 26.39 17.80 -16.36
N ARG A 133 26.74 18.69 -17.29
CA ARG A 133 26.10 20.01 -17.41
C ARG A 133 24.61 19.88 -17.75
N ASN A 134 23.79 20.69 -17.11
CA ASN A 134 22.31 20.67 -17.19
C ASN A 134 21.69 19.36 -16.67
N SER A 135 22.28 18.74 -15.63
CA SER A 135 21.67 17.59 -14.98
C SER A 135 20.35 17.98 -14.28
N PRO A 136 19.30 17.16 -14.39
CA PRO A 136 18.04 17.40 -13.67
C PRO A 136 18.17 17.20 -12.15
N HIS A 137 19.20 16.48 -11.72
CA HIS A 137 19.50 16.16 -10.32
C HIS A 137 20.92 16.61 -9.95
N PRO A 138 21.18 16.98 -8.68
CA PRO A 138 22.53 17.34 -8.25
C PRO A 138 23.45 16.13 -8.33
N VAL A 139 24.57 16.26 -9.04
CA VAL A 139 25.50 15.16 -9.35
C VAL A 139 26.00 14.45 -8.09
N ASN A 140 26.27 15.21 -7.02
CA ASN A 140 26.70 14.66 -5.72
C ASN A 140 25.69 13.65 -5.15
N SER A 141 24.39 13.88 -5.33
CA SER A 141 23.34 12.96 -4.86
C SER A 141 23.30 11.65 -5.65
N ILE A 142 23.69 11.69 -6.94
CA ILE A 142 23.78 10.51 -7.80
C ILE A 142 24.98 9.67 -7.35
N TYR A 143 26.13 10.32 -7.15
CA TYR A 143 27.36 9.71 -6.66
C TYR A 143 27.20 9.05 -5.28
N GLU A 144 26.54 9.73 -4.34
CA GLU A 144 26.23 9.17 -3.02
C GLU A 144 25.36 7.90 -3.12
N ARG A 145 24.32 7.92 -3.97
CA ARG A 145 23.41 6.76 -4.18
C ARG A 145 24.09 5.59 -4.88
N CYS A 146 25.00 5.86 -5.81
CA CYS A 146 25.80 4.85 -6.52
C CYS A 146 27.02 4.38 -5.72
N GLY A 147 27.34 5.06 -4.61
CA GLY A 147 28.39 4.71 -3.66
C GLY A 147 29.82 5.02 -4.11
N HIS A 148 29.99 5.98 -5.03
CA HIS A 148 31.27 6.35 -5.64
C HIS A 148 31.41 7.86 -5.81
N GLY A 149 32.63 8.40 -5.70
CA GLY A 149 32.88 9.84 -5.79
C GLY A 149 33.09 10.38 -7.22
N ALA A 150 33.38 9.52 -8.20
CA ALA A 150 33.60 9.93 -9.59
C ALA A 150 33.34 8.76 -10.57
N MET A 151 33.14 9.09 -11.85
CA MET A 151 33.17 8.11 -12.95
C MET A 151 34.55 8.10 -13.62
N HIS A 152 34.92 6.94 -14.17
CA HIS A 152 36.21 6.71 -14.80
C HIS A 152 36.05 6.16 -16.22
N VAL A 153 37.07 6.36 -17.03
CA VAL A 153 37.24 5.64 -18.29
C VAL A 153 37.72 4.22 -17.97
N LEU A 154 37.03 3.24 -18.53
CA LEU A 154 37.19 1.83 -18.17
C LEU A 154 37.88 1.01 -19.28
N GLY A 155 37.73 1.43 -20.53
CA GLY A 155 38.20 0.65 -21.67
C GLY A 155 37.89 1.32 -23.01
N LEU A 156 38.29 0.63 -24.08
CA LEU A 156 38.09 1.05 -25.47
C LEU A 156 37.21 0.01 -26.20
N THR A 157 36.33 0.48 -27.09
CA THR A 157 35.53 -0.36 -27.99
C THR A 157 36.10 -0.35 -29.39
N ASN A 158 36.18 -1.52 -30.04
CA ASN A 158 36.60 -1.73 -31.43
C ASN A 158 37.85 -0.92 -31.85
N PRO A 159 39.00 -1.07 -31.16
CA PRO A 159 40.23 -0.38 -31.58
C PRO A 159 40.70 -0.89 -32.94
N SER A 160 41.13 0.02 -33.82
CA SER A 160 41.55 -0.31 -35.20
C SER A 160 42.91 -1.02 -35.30
N ASP A 161 43.73 -1.00 -34.25
CA ASP A 161 45.06 -1.63 -34.18
C ASP A 161 45.29 -2.39 -32.87
N ALA A 162 46.30 -3.28 -32.84
CA ALA A 162 46.74 -4.02 -31.65
C ALA A 162 47.45 -3.10 -30.65
N VAL A 163 46.68 -2.31 -29.90
CA VAL A 163 47.21 -1.36 -28.92
C VAL A 163 47.76 -2.08 -27.69
N VAL A 164 48.99 -1.73 -27.29
CA VAL A 164 49.56 -2.08 -25.98
C VAL A 164 48.84 -1.26 -24.91
N LEU A 165 47.84 -1.86 -24.26
CA LEU A 165 47.04 -1.19 -23.23
C LEU A 165 47.74 -1.15 -21.87
N ASP A 166 47.46 -0.09 -21.11
CA ASP A 166 47.70 -0.10 -19.66
C ASP A 166 46.95 -1.31 -19.06
N PRO A 167 47.59 -2.09 -18.15
CA PRO A 167 47.04 -3.36 -17.67
C PRO A 167 45.72 -3.21 -16.89
N SER A 168 45.25 -1.98 -16.64
CA SER A 168 44.01 -1.69 -15.92
C SER A 168 42.77 -1.39 -16.78
N LEU A 169 42.94 -1.24 -18.10
CA LEU A 169 41.87 -0.99 -19.06
C LEU A 169 41.49 -2.28 -19.79
N PHE A 170 40.21 -2.43 -20.19
CA PHE A 170 39.76 -3.56 -21.00
C PHE A 170 39.44 -3.15 -22.44
N VAL A 171 39.55 -4.09 -23.37
CA VAL A 171 39.10 -3.92 -24.75
C VAL A 171 37.81 -4.70 -24.95
N ALA A 172 36.79 -4.05 -25.48
CA ALA A 172 35.55 -4.69 -25.89
C ALA A 172 35.44 -4.69 -27.41
N THR A 173 35.33 -5.87 -28.02
CA THR A 173 35.04 -6.01 -29.45
C THR A 173 33.60 -6.48 -29.64
N THR A 174 32.82 -5.73 -30.41
CA THR A 174 31.42 -6.02 -30.70
C THR A 174 31.27 -6.38 -32.18
N PRO A 175 31.48 -7.64 -32.59
CA PRO A 175 31.29 -8.01 -33.98
C PRO A 175 29.79 -7.97 -34.34
N ALA A 176 29.48 -7.46 -35.53
CA ALA A 176 28.12 -7.22 -36.04
C ALA A 176 27.16 -8.43 -35.91
N ASN A 177 27.68 -9.67 -35.93
CA ASN A 177 26.90 -10.91 -35.86
C ASN A 177 26.77 -11.52 -34.44
N ALA A 178 27.44 -10.99 -33.41
CA ALA A 178 27.41 -11.59 -32.07
C ALA A 178 26.45 -10.87 -31.10
N LYS A 179 25.59 -11.65 -30.42
CA LYS A 179 24.63 -11.14 -29.42
C LYS A 179 25.33 -10.57 -28.16
N ALA A 180 26.57 -10.94 -27.87
CA ALA A 180 27.34 -10.49 -26.70
C ALA A 180 28.71 -9.91 -27.12
N PRO A 181 29.22 -8.87 -26.43
CA PRO A 181 30.56 -8.35 -26.69
C PRO A 181 31.63 -9.36 -26.27
N ARG A 182 32.71 -9.46 -27.04
CA ARG A 182 33.94 -10.13 -26.62
C ARG A 182 34.78 -9.14 -25.83
N ILE A 183 35.30 -9.55 -24.68
CA ILE A 183 36.09 -8.68 -23.80
C ILE A 183 37.45 -9.33 -23.61
N THR A 184 38.52 -8.56 -23.80
CA THR A 184 39.89 -8.98 -23.51
C THR A 184 40.51 -8.05 -22.47
N CYS A 185 41.20 -8.62 -21.48
CA CYS A 185 41.87 -7.87 -20.42
C CYS A 185 43.17 -8.59 -20.04
N ALA A 186 44.30 -7.89 -20.07
CA ALA A 186 45.62 -8.47 -19.83
C ALA A 186 45.81 -9.06 -18.41
N ARG A 187 45.00 -8.64 -17.43
CA ARG A 187 45.08 -9.09 -16.02
C ARG A 187 44.11 -10.21 -15.65
N ALA A 188 43.17 -10.57 -16.52
CA ALA A 188 42.05 -11.45 -16.16
C ALA A 188 42.26 -12.88 -16.69
N LEU A 189 42.33 -13.86 -15.78
CA LEU A 189 42.41 -15.29 -16.11
C LEU A 189 41.06 -15.88 -16.57
N SER A 190 39.95 -15.28 -16.15
CA SER A 190 38.59 -15.64 -16.56
C SER A 190 37.71 -14.39 -16.53
N ILE A 191 36.73 -14.33 -17.43
CA ILE A 191 35.89 -13.14 -17.61
C ILE A 191 34.42 -13.52 -17.40
N GLN A 192 33.73 -12.80 -16.53
CA GLN A 192 32.30 -12.96 -16.29
C GLN A 192 31.57 -11.71 -16.79
N ILE A 193 30.72 -11.87 -17.80
CA ILE A 193 29.98 -10.77 -18.41
C ILE A 193 28.54 -10.81 -17.90
N ILE A 194 28.13 -9.79 -17.14
CA ILE A 194 26.75 -9.65 -16.66
C ILE A 194 26.02 -8.65 -17.55
N LEU A 195 25.10 -9.15 -18.39
CA LEU A 195 24.27 -8.34 -19.26
C LEU A 195 22.93 -8.04 -18.58
N TYR A 196 22.40 -6.82 -18.76
CA TYR A 196 21.12 -6.41 -18.19
C TYR A 196 20.36 -5.48 -19.15
N ASP A 197 19.04 -5.46 -19.02
CA ASP A 197 18.19 -4.48 -19.72
C ASP A 197 18.14 -3.17 -18.93
N ARG A 198 18.46 -2.05 -19.58
CA ARG A 198 18.45 -0.72 -18.95
C ARG A 198 17.02 -0.30 -18.57
N PRO A 199 16.74 0.04 -17.30
CA PRO A 199 15.42 0.51 -16.88
C PRO A 199 15.16 1.92 -17.42
N ARG A 200 13.95 2.17 -17.96
CA ARG A 200 13.55 3.49 -18.48
C ARG A 200 12.76 4.30 -17.43
N PRO A 201 13.28 5.44 -16.93
CA PRO A 201 12.60 6.25 -15.92
C PRO A 201 11.31 6.90 -16.41
N SER A 202 11.23 7.27 -17.70
CA SER A 202 10.01 7.80 -18.33
C SER A 202 8.83 6.80 -18.30
N ARG A 203 9.13 5.49 -18.24
CA ARG A 203 8.13 4.43 -18.09
C ARG A 203 7.99 3.97 -16.63
N MET A 204 8.64 4.63 -15.66
CA MET A 204 8.68 4.25 -14.25
C MET A 204 9.22 2.82 -14.01
N GLN A 205 10.16 2.38 -14.84
CA GLN A 205 10.81 1.09 -14.65
C GLN A 205 12.00 1.25 -13.70
N TYR A 206 12.18 0.29 -12.78
CA TYR A 206 13.33 0.24 -11.89
C TYR A 206 13.56 -1.20 -11.42
N ILE A 207 14.76 -1.49 -10.94
CA ILE A 207 15.16 -2.78 -10.39
C ILE A 207 15.33 -2.64 -8.88
N SER A 208 14.88 -3.64 -8.14
CA SER A 208 15.00 -3.72 -6.69
C SER A 208 15.32 -5.15 -6.26
N LEU A 209 16.11 -5.29 -5.20
CA LEU A 209 16.39 -6.57 -4.55
C LEU A 209 15.18 -7.07 -3.75
N ASN A 210 14.45 -6.13 -3.13
CA ASN A 210 13.29 -6.42 -2.30
C ASN A 210 12.01 -6.05 -3.05
N PRO A 211 10.92 -6.83 -2.89
CA PRO A 211 9.64 -6.47 -3.45
C PRO A 211 9.15 -5.14 -2.89
N ILE A 212 8.50 -4.33 -3.72
CA ILE A 212 7.84 -3.11 -3.26
C ILE A 212 6.73 -3.47 -2.26
N SER A 213 6.71 -2.80 -1.10
CA SER A 213 5.61 -2.93 -0.15
C SER A 213 4.40 -2.19 -0.69
N LEU A 214 3.35 -2.92 -1.07
CA LEU A 214 2.09 -2.34 -1.54
C LEU A 214 1.26 -1.72 -0.42
N ALA A 215 1.48 -2.13 0.83
CA ALA A 215 0.85 -1.54 2.00
C ALA A 215 1.69 -0.39 2.57
N LEU A 216 1.02 0.68 3.01
CA LEU A 216 1.60 1.76 3.81
C LEU A 216 2.05 1.21 5.18
N GLY A 217 3.25 0.64 5.21
CA GLY A 217 3.98 0.34 6.44
C GLY A 217 3.46 -0.86 7.22
N ASN A 218 4.26 -1.94 7.20
CA ASN A 218 4.36 -2.88 8.32
C ASN A 218 4.99 -2.20 9.56
N LYS A 219 4.50 -1.02 9.97
CA LYS A 219 4.63 -0.65 11.38
C LYS A 219 3.57 -1.47 12.04
N GLU A 220 3.97 -2.60 12.63
CA GLU A 220 3.16 -3.37 13.57
C GLU A 220 2.37 -2.34 14.38
N ALA A 221 1.05 -2.24 14.11
CA ALA A 221 0.21 -1.35 14.87
C ALA A 221 0.51 -1.67 16.33
N PRO A 222 0.91 -0.69 17.17
CA PRO A 222 1.21 -0.98 18.57
C PRO A 222 -0.02 -1.68 19.10
N SER A 223 0.15 -2.95 19.47
CA SER A 223 -0.91 -3.77 20.01
C SER A 223 -1.44 -3.01 21.21
N LEU A 224 -2.61 -2.38 21.06
CA LEU A 224 -3.28 -1.70 22.15
C LEU A 224 -3.42 -2.70 23.31
N PRO A 225 -3.35 -2.21 24.56
CA PRO A 225 -3.50 -3.07 25.72
C PRO A 225 -4.77 -3.92 25.59
N PRO A 226 -4.73 -5.20 25.96
CA PRO A 226 -5.88 -6.08 25.86
C PRO A 226 -7.00 -5.51 26.74
N THR A 227 -8.09 -5.06 26.12
CA THR A 227 -9.32 -4.70 26.83
C THR A 227 -9.83 -5.91 27.61
N GLU A 228 -10.48 -5.71 28.76
CA GLU A 228 -10.96 -6.81 29.63
C GLU A 228 -11.91 -7.79 28.91
N HIS A 229 -12.58 -7.35 27.84
CA HIS A 229 -13.47 -8.14 26.98
C HIS A 229 -12.81 -8.85 25.79
N MET A 230 -11.47 -8.83 25.65
CA MET A 230 -10.84 -9.73 24.67
C MET A 230 -11.04 -11.17 25.13
N ALA A 231 -11.61 -12.01 24.26
CA ALA A 231 -11.80 -13.43 24.52
C ALA A 231 -10.49 -14.02 25.07
N GLU A 232 -10.58 -14.86 26.11
CA GLU A 232 -9.40 -15.50 26.75
C GLU A 232 -8.47 -16.16 25.72
N GLU A 233 -9.01 -16.61 24.60
CA GLU A 233 -8.32 -17.11 23.43
C GLU A 233 -7.43 -16.10 22.71
N GLU A 234 -7.84 -14.83 22.53
CA GLU A 234 -6.98 -13.82 21.89
C GLU A 234 -5.76 -13.55 22.78
N LYS A 235 -5.96 -13.50 24.09
CA LYS A 235 -4.84 -13.42 25.06
C LYS A 235 -3.95 -14.67 24.94
N HIS A 236 -4.52 -15.85 24.77
CA HIS A 236 -3.76 -17.10 24.59
C HIS A 236 -3.04 -17.17 23.23
N GLU A 237 -3.63 -16.66 22.15
CA GLU A 237 -3.00 -16.56 20.83
C GLU A 237 -1.85 -15.55 20.80
N LEU A 238 -2.02 -14.41 21.47
CA LEU A 238 -0.97 -13.41 21.64
C LEU A 238 0.20 -14.02 22.41
N LYS A 239 -0.06 -14.74 23.52
CA LYS A 239 0.96 -15.49 24.26
C LYS A 239 1.66 -16.53 23.39
N LYS A 240 0.93 -17.31 22.59
CA LYS A 240 1.53 -18.28 21.65
C LYS A 240 2.38 -17.61 20.57
N LYS A 241 1.95 -16.47 20.02
CA LYS A 241 2.74 -15.69 19.06
C LYS A 241 4.01 -15.14 19.69
N GLU A 242 3.93 -14.65 20.91
CA GLU A 242 5.08 -14.15 21.65
C GLU A 242 6.07 -15.28 21.96
N GLN A 243 5.57 -16.44 22.40
CA GLN A 243 6.38 -17.66 22.58
C GLN A 243 7.03 -18.09 21.26
N LYS A 244 6.31 -18.04 20.13
CA LYS A 244 6.88 -18.34 18.81
C LYS A 244 7.94 -17.32 18.39
N ARG A 245 7.76 -16.02 18.68
CA ARG A 245 8.79 -14.99 18.45
C ARG A 245 10.03 -15.27 19.28
N LYS A 246 9.86 -15.54 20.58
CA LYS A 246 10.94 -15.93 21.49
C LYS A 246 11.64 -17.20 21.02
N LEU A 247 10.90 -18.20 20.52
CA LEU A 247 11.46 -19.41 19.93
C LEU A 247 12.25 -19.11 18.66
N VAL A 248 11.73 -18.24 17.77
CA VAL A 248 12.44 -17.82 16.56
C VAL A 248 13.70 -17.03 16.89
N GLU A 249 13.68 -16.17 17.92
CA GLU A 249 14.88 -15.47 18.40
C GLU A 249 15.89 -16.43 19.02
N LYS A 250 15.43 -17.37 19.84
CA LYS A 250 16.27 -18.43 20.39
C LYS A 250 16.85 -19.31 19.29
N LEU A 251 16.05 -19.68 18.28
CA LEU A 251 16.52 -20.38 17.08
C LEU A 251 17.53 -19.53 16.31
N LYS A 252 17.34 -18.21 16.18
CA LYS A 252 18.33 -17.32 15.56
C LYS A 252 19.64 -17.29 16.34
N GLN A 253 19.61 -17.42 17.66
CA GLN A 253 20.80 -17.51 18.51
C GLN A 253 21.49 -18.88 18.37
N HIS A 254 20.73 -19.97 18.16
CA HIS A 254 21.27 -21.33 17.94
C HIS A 254 21.58 -21.67 16.48
N THR A 255 21.12 -20.86 15.51
CA THR A 255 21.45 -21.03 14.09
C THR A 255 22.84 -20.42 13.86
N ILE A 256 23.87 -21.25 14.00
CA ILE A 256 25.30 -20.85 13.96
C ILE A 256 25.74 -20.28 12.59
N VAL A 257 24.93 -20.32 11.54
CA VAL A 257 25.34 -19.84 10.21
C VAL A 257 24.53 -18.61 9.79
N LYS A 258 24.75 -17.48 10.46
CA LYS A 258 24.65 -16.19 9.75
C LYS A 258 25.91 -16.05 8.92
N ARG A 259 25.89 -16.59 7.69
CA ARG A 259 26.96 -16.38 6.72
C ARG A 259 27.24 -14.88 6.65
N SER A 260 28.45 -14.46 7.02
CA SER A 260 28.85 -13.06 6.87
C SER A 260 28.70 -12.70 5.40
N PRO A 261 27.97 -11.63 5.05
CA PRO A 261 27.67 -11.34 3.66
C PRO A 261 28.97 -11.13 2.89
N SER A 262 29.10 -11.84 1.77
CA SER A 262 30.31 -11.79 0.96
C SER A 262 30.55 -10.36 0.43
N PRO A 263 31.78 -9.99 0.06
CA PRO A 263 32.05 -8.68 -0.54
C PRO A 263 31.15 -8.38 -1.76
N LYS A 264 30.85 -9.42 -2.56
CA LYS A 264 29.93 -9.33 -3.70
C LYS A 264 28.47 -9.06 -3.27
N GLU A 265 28.00 -9.70 -2.20
CA GLU A 265 26.67 -9.46 -1.64
C GLU A 265 26.53 -8.05 -1.06
N ARG A 266 27.59 -7.50 -0.44
CA ARG A 266 27.61 -6.11 0.06
C ARG A 266 27.63 -5.08 -1.07
N ALA A 267 28.22 -5.40 -2.21
CA ALA A 267 28.26 -4.53 -3.39
C ALA A 267 26.95 -4.54 -4.18
N LEU A 268 26.17 -5.62 -4.10
CA LEU A 268 24.95 -5.82 -4.90
C LEU A 268 23.93 -4.67 -4.80
N PRO A 269 23.60 -4.11 -3.61
CA PRO A 269 22.70 -2.94 -3.53
C PRO A 269 23.24 -1.72 -4.27
N LYS A 270 24.56 -1.47 -4.22
CA LYS A 270 25.20 -0.37 -4.94
C LYS A 270 25.11 -0.58 -6.45
N ILE A 271 25.35 -1.81 -6.92
CA ILE A 271 25.24 -2.18 -8.34
C ILE A 271 23.80 -2.01 -8.83
N VAL A 272 22.79 -2.39 -8.05
CA VAL A 272 21.38 -2.17 -8.42
C VAL A 272 21.06 -0.68 -8.55
N ASN A 273 21.59 0.17 -7.66
CA ASN A 273 21.45 1.61 -7.81
C ASN A 273 22.15 2.13 -9.07
N GLN A 274 23.36 1.64 -9.39
CA GLN A 274 24.07 1.97 -10.63
C GLN A 274 23.26 1.56 -11.88
N ILE A 275 22.61 0.39 -11.88
CA ILE A 275 21.72 -0.05 -12.97
C ILE A 275 20.53 0.91 -13.11
N ASN A 276 19.91 1.30 -12.01
CA ASN A 276 18.75 2.21 -12.04
C ASN A 276 19.08 3.58 -12.63
N TRP A 277 20.30 4.08 -12.43
CA TRP A 277 20.77 5.35 -12.99
C TRP A 277 21.39 5.25 -14.40
N SER A 278 21.68 4.04 -14.88
CA SER A 278 22.41 3.81 -16.14
C SER A 278 21.82 4.54 -17.35
N TRP A 279 20.50 4.48 -17.53
CA TRP A 279 19.81 5.11 -18.67
C TRP A 279 19.88 6.65 -18.64
N GLU A 280 19.60 7.26 -17.49
CA GLU A 280 19.63 8.72 -17.35
C GLU A 280 21.03 9.27 -17.52
N LEU A 281 22.02 8.59 -16.95
CA LEU A 281 23.42 8.98 -17.05
C LEU A 281 23.94 8.86 -18.48
N GLU A 282 23.65 7.76 -19.17
CA GLU A 282 24.01 7.61 -20.57
C GLU A 282 23.42 8.71 -21.44
N GLN A 283 22.12 9.01 -21.31
CA GLN A 283 21.48 10.09 -22.06
C GLN A 283 22.11 11.46 -21.75
N LEU A 284 22.51 11.70 -20.51
CA LEU A 284 23.23 12.92 -20.12
C LEU A 284 24.62 13.00 -20.76
N LEU A 285 25.39 11.92 -20.71
CA LEU A 285 26.73 11.83 -21.26
C LEU A 285 26.70 11.98 -22.78
N GLN A 286 25.80 11.27 -23.46
CA GLN A 286 25.59 11.34 -24.91
C GLN A 286 25.14 12.74 -25.35
N LYS A 287 24.23 13.39 -24.62
CA LYS A 287 23.78 14.75 -24.95
C LYS A 287 24.91 15.78 -24.86
N ASN A 288 25.86 15.59 -23.95
CA ASN A 288 26.96 16.52 -23.71
C ASN A 288 28.25 16.13 -24.43
N ILE A 289 28.28 15.02 -25.20
CA ILE A 289 29.47 14.56 -25.93
C ILE A 289 29.92 15.59 -26.98
N SER A 290 28.97 16.21 -27.70
CA SER A 290 29.22 17.28 -28.69
C SER A 290 29.72 18.59 -28.09
N ARG A 291 29.78 18.70 -26.76
CA ARG A 291 30.31 19.86 -26.04
C ARG A 291 31.76 19.65 -25.59
N ILE A 292 32.33 18.48 -25.86
CA ILE A 292 33.75 18.22 -25.73
C ILE A 292 34.44 18.96 -26.90
N GLY A 293 34.54 20.30 -26.79
CA GLY A 293 35.06 21.16 -27.84
C GLY A 293 34.73 22.64 -27.59
N THR A 294 35.61 23.53 -28.03
CA THR A 294 35.42 24.99 -27.92
C THR A 294 34.44 25.47 -28.98
N ARG A 295 33.17 25.72 -28.60
CA ARG A 295 32.22 26.42 -29.48
C ARG A 295 32.10 27.91 -29.09
N PRO A 296 32.24 28.87 -30.03
CA PRO A 296 32.01 30.28 -29.75
C PRO A 296 30.50 30.55 -29.57
N LYS A 297 30.16 31.41 -28.59
CA LYS A 297 28.78 31.82 -28.30
C LYS A 297 28.21 32.65 -29.46
N ARG A 298 27.11 32.18 -30.06
CA ARG A 298 26.30 32.96 -31.01
C ARG A 298 25.40 33.95 -30.25
N THR A 299 25.30 35.18 -30.74
CA THR A 299 24.44 36.24 -30.19
C THR A 299 22.98 36.06 -30.63
N LEU A 300 22.03 36.32 -29.72
CA LEU A 300 20.59 36.13 -29.88
C LEU A 300 19.95 37.16 -30.83
N SER A 301 18.91 36.74 -31.55
CA SER A 301 18.25 37.54 -32.59
C SER A 301 17.18 38.50 -32.04
N VAL A 302 16.84 39.54 -32.80
CA VAL A 302 15.91 40.61 -32.38
C VAL A 302 14.46 40.08 -32.19
N SER A 303 14.05 39.05 -32.92
CA SER A 303 12.75 38.40 -32.75
C SER A 303 12.64 37.61 -31.44
N GLU A 304 13.73 36.99 -30.97
CA GLU A 304 13.80 36.37 -29.63
C GLU A 304 13.63 37.41 -28.53
N ARG A 305 14.17 38.61 -28.72
CA ARG A 305 14.08 39.71 -27.73
C ARG A 305 12.66 40.24 -27.56
N VAL A 306 11.85 40.25 -28.63
CA VAL A 306 10.43 40.65 -28.59
C VAL A 306 9.56 39.57 -27.93
N VAL A 307 9.86 38.29 -28.18
CA VAL A 307 9.20 37.16 -27.49
C VAL A 307 9.53 37.16 -25.99
N GLU A 308 10.76 37.53 -25.60
CA GLU A 308 11.13 37.72 -24.20
C GLU A 308 10.35 38.88 -23.54
N GLN A 309 10.10 39.99 -24.23
CA GLN A 309 9.31 41.09 -23.66
C GLN A 309 7.81 40.75 -23.52
N ALA A 310 7.21 40.09 -24.51
CA ALA A 310 5.80 39.66 -24.44
C ALA A 310 5.57 38.60 -23.35
N THR A 311 6.53 37.68 -23.17
CA THR A 311 6.48 36.71 -22.06
C THR A 311 6.65 37.38 -20.70
N THR A 312 7.44 38.46 -20.60
CA THR A 312 7.62 39.22 -19.35
C THR A 312 6.34 39.94 -18.91
N MET A 313 5.60 40.56 -19.84
CA MET A 313 4.34 41.25 -19.52
C MET A 313 3.23 40.27 -19.12
N ARG A 314 3.12 39.14 -19.82
CA ARG A 314 2.22 38.05 -19.42
C ARG A 314 2.55 37.58 -18.00
N ASN A 315 3.83 37.39 -17.69
CA ASN A 315 4.26 36.94 -16.36
C ASN A 315 3.89 37.97 -15.27
N PHE A 316 3.97 39.28 -15.54
CA PHE A 316 3.58 40.31 -14.58
C PHE A 316 2.09 40.26 -14.19
N VAL A 317 1.19 40.06 -15.16
CA VAL A 317 -0.26 39.92 -14.90
C VAL A 317 -0.54 38.62 -14.13
N TRP A 318 0.13 37.53 -14.50
CA TRP A 318 0.07 36.26 -13.78
C TRP A 318 0.60 36.38 -12.35
N ASP A 319 1.67 37.13 -12.14
CA ASP A 319 2.27 37.38 -10.84
C ASP A 319 1.29 38.17 -9.95
N LEU A 320 0.63 39.21 -10.46
CA LEU A 320 -0.39 39.97 -9.71
C LEU A 320 -1.55 39.08 -9.25
N PHE A 321 -2.04 38.21 -10.13
CA PHE A 321 -3.08 37.23 -9.79
C PHE A 321 -2.62 36.24 -8.71
N ILE A 322 -1.38 35.74 -8.81
CA ILE A 322 -0.77 34.82 -7.85
C ILE A 322 -0.53 35.50 -6.49
N PHE A 323 -0.15 36.78 -6.46
CA PHE A 323 0.20 37.47 -5.21
C PHE A 323 -1.01 37.97 -4.42
N TYR A 324 -2.12 38.33 -5.06
CA TYR A 324 -3.26 38.94 -4.36
C TYR A 324 -4.51 38.05 -4.32
N LEU A 325 -4.90 37.44 -5.44
CA LEU A 325 -6.16 36.69 -5.52
C LEU A 325 -6.01 35.26 -4.98
N LEU A 326 -4.91 34.60 -5.35
CA LEU A 326 -4.62 33.22 -4.94
C LEU A 326 -4.53 33.04 -3.40
N PRO A 327 -3.84 33.88 -2.62
CA PRO A 327 -3.77 33.69 -1.17
C PRO A 327 -5.12 33.89 -0.48
N LEU A 328 -5.96 34.83 -0.94
CA LEU A 328 -7.30 35.02 -0.39
C LEU A 328 -8.17 33.78 -0.59
N ILE A 329 -8.12 33.20 -1.80
CA ILE A 329 -8.82 31.95 -2.14
C ILE A 329 -8.26 30.79 -1.32
N GLN A 330 -6.94 30.70 -1.14
CA GLN A 330 -6.30 29.67 -0.31
C GLN A 330 -6.72 29.76 1.15
N TRP A 331 -6.73 30.95 1.76
CA TRP A 331 -7.18 31.13 3.14
C TRP A 331 -8.66 30.78 3.31
N GLY A 332 -9.52 31.22 2.39
CA GLY A 332 -10.94 30.83 2.39
C GLY A 332 -11.14 29.31 2.29
N PHE A 333 -10.36 28.64 1.43
CA PHE A 333 -10.37 27.19 1.30
C PHE A 333 -9.90 26.48 2.58
N VAL A 334 -8.84 26.98 3.24
CA VAL A 334 -8.33 26.41 4.50
C VAL A 334 -9.38 26.51 5.61
N TYR A 335 -10.05 27.65 5.79
CA TYR A 335 -11.11 27.79 6.78
C TYR A 335 -12.30 26.87 6.51
N MET A 336 -12.74 26.76 5.24
CA MET A 336 -13.79 25.83 4.83
C MET A 336 -13.41 24.38 5.18
N LEU A 337 -12.16 23.98 4.89
CA LEU A 337 -11.63 22.65 5.18
C LEU A 337 -11.54 22.39 6.69
N MET A 338 -11.15 23.38 7.51
CA MET A 338 -11.19 23.26 8.97
C MET A 338 -12.61 23.09 9.51
N GLY A 339 -13.59 23.85 8.98
CA GLY A 339 -14.99 23.73 9.35
C GLY A 339 -15.53 22.32 9.10
N HIS A 340 -15.24 21.76 7.92
CA HIS A 340 -15.64 20.38 7.58
C HIS A 340 -14.94 19.34 8.47
N ARG A 341 -13.66 19.55 8.83
CA ARG A 341 -12.95 18.68 9.79
C ARG A 341 -13.65 18.67 11.15
N ALA A 342 -14.09 19.82 11.64
CA ALA A 342 -14.77 19.92 12.94
C ALA A 342 -16.09 19.12 12.94
N VAL A 343 -16.90 19.27 11.89
CA VAL A 343 -18.13 18.48 11.70
C VAL A 343 -17.82 16.98 11.63
N ALA A 344 -16.76 16.61 10.90
CA ALA A 344 -16.34 15.23 10.80
C ALA A 344 -15.86 14.64 12.13
N GLU A 345 -15.13 15.39 12.94
CA GLU A 345 -14.72 14.92 14.27
C GLU A 345 -15.93 14.72 15.19
N PHE A 346 -16.92 15.61 15.13
CA PHE A 346 -18.18 15.47 15.86
C PHE A 346 -18.94 14.19 15.47
N LEU A 347 -19.09 13.93 14.17
CA LEU A 347 -19.71 12.70 13.67
C LEU A 347 -18.93 11.43 14.06
N LEU A 348 -17.60 11.48 14.08
CA LEU A 348 -16.77 10.37 14.56
C LEU A 348 -17.01 10.09 16.05
N GLN A 349 -17.15 11.12 16.87
CA GLN A 349 -17.46 10.95 18.30
C GLN A 349 -18.83 10.28 18.50
N ILE A 350 -19.82 10.59 17.67
CA ILE A 350 -21.13 9.92 17.70
C ILE A 350 -20.98 8.44 17.33
N LEU A 351 -20.22 8.10 16.29
CA LEU A 351 -20.01 6.71 15.86
C LEU A 351 -19.20 5.88 16.87
N GLU A 352 -18.29 6.53 17.60
CA GLU A 352 -17.48 5.92 18.66
C GLU A 352 -18.14 5.95 20.03
N PHE A 353 -19.31 6.58 20.15
CA PHE A 353 -20.02 6.70 21.41
C PHE A 353 -20.32 5.31 22.01
N ARG A 354 -19.97 5.15 23.28
CA ARG A 354 -20.24 3.95 24.07
C ARG A 354 -21.13 4.33 25.25
N LEU A 355 -22.29 3.69 25.36
CA LEU A 355 -23.23 3.94 26.47
C LEU A 355 -22.68 3.49 27.84
N LYS A 356 -21.76 2.50 27.83
CA LYS A 356 -20.98 2.00 28.99
C LYS A 356 -19.71 1.34 28.46
N ASP A 357 -18.63 1.29 29.24
CA ASP A 357 -17.33 0.74 28.79
C ASP A 357 -17.38 -0.70 28.26
N ASN A 358 -18.40 -1.47 28.66
CA ASN A 358 -18.63 -2.86 28.25
C ASN A 358 -19.55 -3.05 27.03
N TYR A 359 -20.17 -2.00 26.49
CA TYR A 359 -21.02 -2.13 25.30
C TYR A 359 -20.24 -1.92 23.99
N LEU A 360 -20.65 -2.62 22.95
CA LEU A 360 -20.14 -2.47 21.59
C LEU A 360 -20.46 -1.06 21.07
N ALA A 361 -19.49 -0.41 20.42
CA ALA A 361 -19.72 0.88 19.77
C ALA A 361 -20.66 0.70 18.56
N LEU A 362 -21.33 1.76 18.10
CA LEU A 362 -22.29 1.68 16.99
C LEU A 362 -21.65 1.09 15.72
N LYS A 363 -20.39 1.43 15.46
CA LYS A 363 -19.57 0.87 14.38
C LYS A 363 -19.27 -0.63 14.47
N ASP A 364 -19.32 -1.22 15.66
CA ASP A 364 -19.07 -2.65 15.86
C ASP A 364 -20.35 -3.46 15.56
N ILE A 365 -21.52 -2.82 15.61
CA ILE A 365 -22.83 -3.41 15.35
C ILE A 365 -23.14 -3.36 13.85
N SER A 366 -23.04 -2.18 13.25
CA SER A 366 -23.50 -1.88 11.89
C SER A 366 -22.34 -1.74 10.89
N ALA A 367 -22.47 -2.39 9.73
CA ALA A 367 -21.50 -2.27 8.63
C ALA A 367 -21.53 -0.86 8.02
N THR A 368 -22.69 -0.22 7.95
CA THR A 368 -22.85 1.13 7.42
C THR A 368 -22.19 2.18 8.30
N ALA A 369 -22.42 2.12 9.61
CA ALA A 369 -21.77 2.99 10.58
C ALA A 369 -20.24 2.91 10.48
N GLN A 370 -19.72 1.69 10.29
CA GLN A 370 -18.30 1.45 10.07
C GLN A 370 -17.79 2.04 8.75
N GLN A 371 -18.53 1.86 7.64
CA GLN A 371 -18.10 2.42 6.35
C GLN A 371 -18.13 3.95 6.36
N VAL A 372 -19.12 4.55 7.03
CA VAL A 372 -19.16 6.01 7.27
C VAL A 372 -17.95 6.46 8.09
N GLU A 373 -17.58 5.74 9.16
CA GLU A 373 -16.38 6.05 9.95
C GLU A 373 -15.12 6.04 9.07
N ILE A 374 -14.92 5.00 8.24
CA ILE A 374 -13.76 4.90 7.35
C ILE A 374 -13.70 6.08 6.40
N ARG A 375 -14.82 6.46 5.77
CA ARG A 375 -14.88 7.60 4.84
C ARG A 375 -14.60 8.91 5.54
N LEU A 376 -15.11 9.07 6.75
CA LEU A 376 -14.90 10.25 7.55
C LEU A 376 -13.44 10.37 7.99
N GLN A 377 -12.81 9.26 8.38
CA GLN A 377 -11.37 9.21 8.68
C GLN A 377 -10.51 9.49 7.44
N GLN A 378 -10.82 8.91 6.28
CA GLN A 378 -10.15 9.20 5.01
C GLN A 378 -10.25 10.69 4.67
N PHE A 379 -11.44 11.27 4.79
CA PHE A 379 -11.67 12.70 4.58
C PHE A 379 -10.85 13.56 5.54
N CYS A 380 -10.79 13.17 6.82
CA CYS A 380 -10.04 13.88 7.84
C CYS A 380 -8.51 13.79 7.66
N TYR A 381 -8.03 12.69 7.07
CA TYR A 381 -6.61 12.47 6.80
C TYR A 381 -6.16 13.06 5.46
N TRP A 382 -7.07 13.21 4.49
CA TRP A 382 -6.77 13.70 3.13
C TRP A 382 -5.95 15.00 3.09
N PRO A 383 -6.21 16.04 3.91
CA PRO A 383 -5.41 17.27 3.91
C PRO A 383 -3.98 17.05 4.40
N MET A 384 -3.81 16.22 5.43
CA MET A 384 -2.49 15.83 5.95
C MET A 384 -1.74 14.98 4.92
N GLN A 385 -2.46 14.07 4.26
CA GLN A 385 -1.93 13.27 3.17
C GLN A 385 -1.47 14.17 2.02
N TYR A 386 -2.24 15.20 1.64
CA TYR A 386 -1.87 16.12 0.57
C TYR A 386 -0.50 16.78 0.79
N THR A 387 -0.20 17.19 2.03
CA THR A 387 1.12 17.78 2.37
C THR A 387 2.27 16.78 2.20
N THR A 388 2.01 15.49 2.43
CA THR A 388 2.99 14.39 2.27
C THR A 388 3.03 13.80 0.85
N LEU A 389 1.91 13.83 0.11
CA LEU A 389 1.74 13.35 -1.28
C LEU A 389 2.42 14.23 -2.32
N ARG A 390 2.84 15.44 -1.95
CA ARG A 390 3.78 16.23 -2.77
C ARG A 390 5.10 15.48 -3.05
N GLN A 391 5.32 14.33 -2.39
CA GLN A 391 6.43 13.41 -2.65
C GLN A 391 6.05 12.09 -3.36
N ARG A 392 4.77 11.65 -3.44
CA ARG A 392 4.34 10.44 -4.21
C ARG A 392 2.87 10.49 -4.63
N LYS A 393 2.57 10.18 -5.88
CA LYS A 393 1.25 10.22 -6.52
C LYS A 393 0.50 8.88 -6.38
N ASN A 394 -0.36 8.69 -5.38
CA ASN A 394 -1.05 7.42 -5.13
C ASN A 394 -2.54 7.51 -4.67
N ASP A 395 -3.28 8.58 -4.99
CA ASP A 395 -4.68 8.73 -4.51
C ASP A 395 -5.75 8.07 -5.38
N TRP A 396 -5.36 7.37 -6.46
CA TRP A 396 -6.28 6.86 -7.48
C TRP A 396 -7.24 5.77 -6.98
N GLU A 397 -6.93 5.12 -5.86
CA GLU A 397 -7.78 4.04 -5.32
C GLU A 397 -9.16 4.55 -4.85
N SER A 398 -9.21 5.77 -4.31
CA SER A 398 -10.46 6.39 -3.84
C SER A 398 -11.43 6.76 -4.98
N ALA A 399 -10.91 7.16 -6.14
CA ALA A 399 -11.71 7.54 -7.29
C ALA A 399 -12.40 6.34 -7.95
N ASN A 400 -11.75 5.18 -7.97
CA ASN A 400 -12.32 3.96 -8.56
C ASN A 400 -13.59 3.50 -7.85
N ASP A 401 -13.62 3.55 -6.51
CA ASP A 401 -14.81 3.13 -5.75
C ASP A 401 -16.00 4.07 -5.97
N VAL A 402 -15.76 5.38 -6.17
CA VAL A 402 -16.82 6.34 -6.52
C VAL A 402 -17.35 6.11 -7.93
N ILE A 403 -16.48 5.84 -8.91
CA ILE A 403 -16.89 5.57 -10.30
C ILE A 403 -17.73 4.28 -10.37
N ILE A 404 -17.25 3.20 -9.73
CA ILE A 404 -18.00 1.94 -9.63
C ILE A 404 -19.30 2.16 -8.86
N GLY A 405 -19.27 3.01 -7.83
CA GLY A 405 -20.43 3.37 -7.01
C GLY A 405 -21.53 4.06 -7.82
N ILE A 406 -21.19 5.03 -8.66
CA ILE A 406 -22.17 5.71 -9.51
C ILE A 406 -22.82 4.73 -10.48
N ALA A 407 -22.04 3.84 -11.12
CA ALA A 407 -22.57 2.83 -12.02
C ALA A 407 -23.49 1.83 -11.31
N LEU A 408 -23.06 1.32 -10.14
CA LEU A 408 -23.85 0.40 -9.32
C LEU A 408 -25.13 1.07 -8.79
N GLY A 409 -25.03 2.32 -8.34
CA GLY A 409 -26.13 3.11 -7.82
C GLY A 409 -27.21 3.39 -8.86
N SER A 410 -26.81 3.82 -10.07
CA SER A 410 -27.75 4.00 -11.19
C SER A 410 -28.50 2.70 -11.46
N TYR A 411 -27.78 1.58 -11.57
CA TYR A 411 -28.39 0.28 -11.81
C TYR A 411 -29.40 -0.12 -10.71
N ILE A 412 -29.07 0.09 -9.43
CA ILE A 412 -29.98 -0.21 -8.31
C ILE A 412 -31.21 0.71 -8.32
N ILE A 413 -31.02 2.01 -8.60
CA ILE A 413 -32.11 2.99 -8.64
C ILE A 413 -33.09 2.67 -9.77
N ASP A 414 -32.58 2.42 -10.97
CA ASP A 414 -33.39 2.14 -12.16
C ASP A 414 -34.19 0.83 -12.01
N ASN A 415 -33.67 -0.12 -11.23
CA ASN A 415 -34.30 -1.43 -10.99
C ASN A 415 -34.85 -1.59 -9.57
N ALA A 416 -35.09 -0.51 -8.83
CA ALA A 416 -35.40 -0.57 -7.40
C ALA A 416 -36.66 -1.41 -7.10
N GLU A 417 -37.70 -1.30 -7.91
CA GLU A 417 -38.93 -2.09 -7.77
C GLU A 417 -38.69 -3.58 -7.99
N TRP A 418 -37.92 -3.93 -9.04
CA TRP A 418 -37.57 -5.32 -9.34
C TRP A 418 -36.73 -5.92 -8.22
N VAL A 419 -35.72 -5.20 -7.73
CA VAL A 419 -34.87 -5.66 -6.61
C VAL A 419 -35.72 -5.81 -5.33
N ALA A 420 -36.66 -4.91 -5.07
CA ALA A 420 -37.57 -5.01 -3.93
C ALA A 420 -38.42 -6.27 -3.98
N ASN A 421 -39.06 -6.52 -5.13
CA ASN A 421 -39.88 -7.70 -5.33
C ASN A 421 -39.06 -8.99 -5.20
N ALA A 422 -37.86 -9.01 -5.78
CA ALA A 422 -36.95 -10.15 -5.65
C ALA A 422 -36.52 -10.40 -4.19
N ILE A 423 -36.20 -9.35 -3.43
CA ILE A 423 -35.86 -9.47 -2.00
C ILE A 423 -37.07 -9.98 -1.20
N SER A 424 -38.26 -9.43 -1.45
CA SER A 424 -39.49 -9.86 -0.77
C SER A 424 -39.82 -11.34 -1.05
N GLU A 425 -39.71 -11.77 -2.31
CA GLU A 425 -39.93 -13.17 -2.70
C GLU A 425 -38.88 -14.09 -2.05
N LEU A 426 -37.60 -13.70 -2.08
CA LEU A 426 -36.52 -14.45 -1.43
C LEU A 426 -36.77 -14.57 0.08
N LEU A 427 -37.19 -13.49 0.73
CA LEU A 427 -37.46 -13.45 2.15
C LEU A 427 -38.65 -14.36 2.52
N SER A 428 -39.77 -14.26 1.82
CA SER A 428 -40.92 -15.16 2.00
C SER A 428 -40.55 -16.62 1.79
N LYS A 429 -39.82 -16.93 0.71
CA LYS A 429 -39.47 -18.32 0.36
C LYS A 429 -38.52 -18.96 1.37
N TYR A 430 -37.43 -18.27 1.73
CA TYR A 430 -36.36 -18.86 2.53
C TYR A 430 -36.46 -18.59 4.04
N THR A 431 -37.04 -17.46 4.46
CA THR A 431 -37.15 -17.14 5.89
C THR A 431 -38.52 -17.50 6.48
N VAL A 432 -39.58 -17.57 5.66
CA VAL A 432 -40.91 -17.98 6.13
C VAL A 432 -41.20 -19.43 5.72
N GLN A 433 -41.42 -19.68 4.43
CA GLN A 433 -41.91 -20.98 3.95
C GLN A 433 -40.93 -22.13 4.22
N ALA A 434 -39.62 -21.92 4.00
CA ALA A 434 -38.63 -22.96 4.27
C ALA A 434 -38.51 -23.28 5.78
N LEU A 435 -38.63 -22.28 6.66
CA LEU A 435 -38.65 -22.51 8.10
C LEU A 435 -39.93 -23.20 8.56
N GLN A 436 -41.10 -22.79 8.07
CA GLN A 436 -42.38 -23.45 8.34
C GLN A 436 -42.32 -24.92 7.94
N ARG A 437 -41.90 -25.22 6.70
CA ARG A 437 -41.75 -26.60 6.21
C ARG A 437 -40.79 -27.41 7.06
N SER A 438 -39.65 -26.82 7.45
CA SER A 438 -38.69 -27.50 8.31
C SER A 438 -39.31 -27.82 9.67
N ILE A 439 -39.96 -26.86 10.33
CA ILE A 439 -40.61 -27.06 11.64
C ILE A 439 -41.73 -28.11 11.56
N SER A 440 -42.60 -28.06 10.55
CA SER A 440 -43.64 -29.07 10.35
C SER A 440 -43.04 -30.46 10.09
N TRP A 441 -41.91 -30.55 9.38
CA TRP A 441 -41.19 -31.81 9.20
C TRP A 441 -40.58 -32.33 10.52
N LEU A 442 -40.09 -31.43 11.38
CA LEU A 442 -39.60 -31.78 12.72
C LEU A 442 -40.71 -32.25 13.68
N MET A 443 -41.94 -31.71 13.57
CA MET A 443 -43.10 -32.13 14.39
C MET A 443 -43.62 -33.52 14.03
N GLY A 444 -43.38 -33.98 12.80
CA GLY A 444 -43.62 -35.36 12.38
C GLY A 444 -42.50 -36.30 12.87
N TRP A 445 -41.97 -37.12 11.97
CA TRP A 445 -40.83 -38.02 12.25
C TRP A 445 -39.65 -37.70 11.33
N PRO A 446 -38.82 -36.70 11.67
CA PRO A 446 -37.71 -36.30 10.81
C PRO A 446 -36.70 -37.44 10.70
N ALA A 447 -36.36 -37.83 9.46
CA ALA A 447 -35.37 -38.88 9.15
C ALA A 447 -35.60 -40.23 9.88
N GLY A 448 -36.85 -40.55 10.23
CA GLY A 448 -37.21 -41.78 10.96
C GLY A 448 -36.89 -41.74 12.46
N LEU A 449 -36.48 -40.59 13.00
CA LEU A 449 -36.19 -40.38 14.41
C LEU A 449 -37.52 -40.13 15.16
N LYS A 450 -37.88 -41.05 16.07
CA LYS A 450 -39.09 -40.93 16.89
C LYS A 450 -38.86 -39.91 18.01
N LEU A 451 -39.26 -38.66 17.74
CA LEU A 451 -39.21 -37.57 18.71
C LEU A 451 -40.39 -37.63 19.68
N ASN A 452 -40.26 -36.95 20.82
CA ASN A 452 -41.39 -36.73 21.73
C ASN A 452 -42.44 -35.83 21.07
N SER A 453 -43.65 -36.34 20.83
CA SER A 453 -44.73 -35.65 20.11
C SER A 453 -45.19 -34.39 20.81
N GLU A 454 -45.44 -34.44 22.11
CA GLU A 454 -45.99 -33.32 22.88
C GLU A 454 -45.03 -32.13 22.88
N LEU A 455 -43.75 -32.39 23.13
CA LEU A 455 -42.73 -31.35 23.13
C LEU A 455 -42.49 -30.80 21.72
N ALA A 456 -42.48 -31.67 20.70
CA ALA A 456 -42.29 -31.24 19.32
C ALA A 456 -43.46 -30.36 18.84
N MET A 457 -44.70 -30.72 19.19
CA MET A 457 -45.89 -29.89 18.90
C MET A 457 -45.81 -28.54 19.62
N PHE A 458 -45.50 -28.54 20.92
CA PHE A 458 -45.39 -27.29 21.68
C PHE A 458 -44.31 -26.32 21.13
N LEU A 459 -43.08 -26.81 20.88
CA LEU A 459 -42.04 -25.95 20.27
C LEU A 459 -42.40 -25.55 18.84
N GLY A 460 -43.01 -26.47 18.08
CA GLY A 460 -43.44 -26.24 16.71
C GLY A 460 -44.44 -25.09 16.62
N ASP A 461 -45.53 -25.18 17.38
CA ASP A 461 -46.59 -24.16 17.41
C ASP A 461 -46.06 -22.80 17.88
N LEU A 462 -45.19 -22.79 18.90
CA LEU A 462 -44.55 -21.55 19.37
C LEU A 462 -43.73 -20.86 18.27
N PHE A 463 -42.89 -21.61 17.55
CA PHE A 463 -42.05 -21.03 16.50
C PHE A 463 -42.86 -20.67 15.25
N LEU A 464 -43.84 -21.49 14.87
CA LEU A 464 -44.75 -21.20 13.75
C LEU A 464 -45.54 -19.91 14.01
N TRP A 465 -46.05 -19.71 15.24
CA TRP A 465 -46.73 -18.46 15.61
C TRP A 465 -45.84 -17.22 15.43
N VAL A 466 -44.57 -17.29 15.83
CA VAL A 466 -43.62 -16.17 15.63
C VAL A 466 -43.29 -15.98 14.14
N ILE A 467 -43.21 -17.05 13.35
CA ILE A 467 -42.97 -16.95 11.91
C ILE A 467 -44.18 -16.30 11.21
N ASP A 468 -45.40 -16.64 11.60
CA ASP A 468 -46.61 -16.05 11.04
C ASP A 468 -46.70 -14.56 11.38
N TYR A 469 -46.35 -14.18 12.61
CA TYR A 469 -46.19 -12.77 12.99
C TYR A 469 -45.15 -12.07 12.11
N TRP A 470 -43.99 -12.69 11.89
CA TRP A 470 -42.94 -12.13 11.03
C TRP A 470 -43.37 -12.02 9.57
N SER A 471 -44.14 -12.98 9.04
CA SER A 471 -44.72 -12.94 7.70
C SER A 471 -45.59 -11.70 7.50
N ASN A 472 -46.43 -11.37 8.48
CA ASN A 472 -47.25 -10.15 8.45
C ASN A 472 -46.38 -8.87 8.44
N CYS A 473 -45.26 -8.86 9.18
CA CYS A 473 -44.30 -7.75 9.13
C CYS A 473 -43.67 -7.60 7.74
N ILE A 474 -43.35 -8.69 7.04
CA ILE A 474 -42.80 -8.66 5.67
C ILE A 474 -43.81 -8.05 4.70
N VAL A 475 -45.07 -8.49 4.76
CA VAL A 475 -46.14 -7.95 3.91
C VAL A 475 -46.33 -6.44 4.15
N THR A 476 -46.25 -6.01 5.41
CA THR A 476 -46.31 -4.59 5.78
C THR A 476 -45.10 -3.79 5.28
N LEU A 477 -43.91 -4.41 5.22
CA LEU A 477 -42.68 -3.79 4.72
C LEU A 477 -42.63 -3.71 3.19
N GLN A 478 -43.30 -4.61 2.48
CA GLN A 478 -43.28 -4.71 1.02
C GLN A 478 -43.49 -3.38 0.27
N PRO A 479 -44.49 -2.52 0.58
CA PRO A 479 -44.66 -1.24 -0.12
C PRO A 479 -43.55 -0.22 0.18
N VAL A 480 -42.86 -0.34 1.32
CA VAL A 480 -41.76 0.58 1.72
C VAL A 480 -40.41 0.10 1.16
N LEU A 481 -40.28 -1.19 0.86
CA LEU A 481 -39.03 -1.82 0.42
C LEU A 481 -38.41 -1.18 -0.85
N PRO A 482 -39.16 -0.78 -1.89
CA PRO A 482 -38.61 -0.06 -3.04
C PRO A 482 -37.97 1.28 -2.65
N HIS A 483 -38.57 2.03 -1.72
CA HIS A 483 -38.01 3.30 -1.25
C HIS A 483 -36.71 3.10 -0.46
N ILE A 484 -36.63 2.04 0.35
CA ILE A 484 -35.40 1.67 1.05
C ILE A 484 -34.30 1.33 0.04
N ILE A 485 -34.62 0.54 -0.99
CA ILE A 485 -33.64 0.15 -2.01
C ILE A 485 -33.21 1.33 -2.87
N TRP A 486 -34.14 2.23 -3.20
CA TRP A 486 -33.81 3.49 -3.87
C TRP A 486 -32.82 4.32 -3.04
N PHE A 487 -33.06 4.44 -1.72
CA PHE A 487 -32.15 5.14 -0.82
C PHE A 487 -30.78 4.44 -0.70
N ILE A 488 -30.74 3.10 -0.69
CA ILE A 488 -29.50 2.33 -0.77
C ILE A 488 -28.77 2.64 -2.07
N GLY A 489 -29.47 2.66 -3.21
CA GLY A 489 -28.90 3.05 -4.50
C GLY A 489 -28.32 4.46 -4.49
N PHE A 490 -29.04 5.44 -3.91
CA PHE A 490 -28.58 6.81 -3.74
C PHE A 490 -27.29 6.91 -2.90
N SER A 491 -27.15 6.07 -1.86
CA SER A 491 -25.93 6.06 -1.04
C SER A 491 -24.64 5.75 -1.82
N SER A 492 -24.76 5.16 -3.02
CA SER A 492 -23.63 4.79 -3.88
C SER A 492 -22.85 5.99 -4.44
N PHE A 493 -23.38 7.22 -4.34
CA PHE A 493 -22.62 8.43 -4.64
C PHE A 493 -21.38 8.60 -3.73
N ALA A 494 -21.42 8.02 -2.52
CA ALA A 494 -20.28 7.98 -1.61
C ALA A 494 -19.33 6.78 -1.85
N GLY A 495 -19.57 5.99 -2.92
CA GLY A 495 -18.77 4.82 -3.32
C GLY A 495 -19.55 3.51 -3.33
N ALA A 496 -19.14 2.53 -4.15
CA ALA A 496 -19.79 1.22 -4.27
C ALA A 496 -19.82 0.42 -2.96
N SER A 497 -18.86 0.68 -2.10
CA SER A 497 -18.77 0.12 -0.75
C SER A 497 -19.96 0.47 0.17
N MET A 498 -20.61 1.62 0.00
CA MET A 498 -21.75 2.07 0.83
C MET A 498 -23.03 1.24 0.66
N PRO A 499 -23.56 1.02 -0.56
CA PRO A 499 -24.76 0.21 -0.73
C PRO A 499 -24.56 -1.24 -0.26
N ILE A 500 -23.35 -1.81 -0.43
CA ILE A 500 -23.03 -3.16 0.05
C ILE A 500 -23.08 -3.24 1.58
N ALA A 501 -22.55 -2.22 2.26
CA ALA A 501 -22.67 -2.14 3.72
C ALA A 501 -24.14 -2.03 4.16
N MET A 502 -24.95 -1.23 3.45
CA MET A 502 -26.38 -1.11 3.75
C MET A 502 -27.16 -2.39 3.49
N PHE A 503 -26.86 -3.14 2.43
CA PHE A 503 -27.46 -4.46 2.18
C PHE A 503 -27.09 -5.47 3.28
N SER A 504 -25.85 -5.44 3.80
CA SER A 504 -25.43 -6.30 4.91
C SER A 504 -26.21 -6.01 6.21
N ASP A 505 -26.47 -4.73 6.48
CA ASP A 505 -27.28 -4.32 7.64
C ASP A 505 -28.77 -4.62 7.42
N LEU A 506 -29.30 -4.40 6.21
CA LEU A 506 -30.66 -4.77 5.83
C LEU A 506 -30.89 -6.28 6.02
N LEU A 507 -29.96 -7.13 5.55
CA LEU A 507 -30.02 -8.58 5.78
C LEU A 507 -30.09 -8.90 7.28
N SER A 508 -29.30 -8.21 8.11
CA SER A 508 -29.29 -8.42 9.56
C SER A 508 -30.63 -8.05 10.21
N ALA A 509 -31.27 -6.96 9.76
CA ALA A 509 -32.60 -6.56 10.22
C ALA A 509 -33.69 -7.55 9.77
N LEU A 510 -33.66 -7.96 8.50
CA LEU A 510 -34.66 -8.86 7.92
C LEU A 510 -34.59 -10.31 8.46
N THR A 511 -33.50 -10.69 9.12
CA THR A 511 -33.29 -12.06 9.65
C THR A 511 -33.26 -12.12 11.18
N VAL A 512 -33.76 -11.07 11.87
CA VAL A 512 -33.71 -10.99 13.34
C VAL A 512 -34.49 -12.11 14.03
N HIS A 513 -35.60 -12.57 13.45
CA HIS A 513 -36.41 -13.68 13.97
C HIS A 513 -35.61 -15.00 13.99
N ILE A 514 -34.79 -15.27 12.97
CA ILE A 514 -33.90 -16.46 12.92
C ILE A 514 -32.83 -16.38 14.01
N TYR A 515 -32.27 -15.19 14.24
CA TYR A 515 -31.35 -14.96 15.33
C TYR A 515 -32.02 -15.20 16.70
N SER A 516 -33.27 -14.76 16.87
CA SER A 516 -34.08 -15.01 18.07
C SER A 516 -34.33 -16.50 18.30
N PHE A 517 -34.71 -17.26 17.26
CA PHE A 517 -34.92 -18.71 17.35
C PHE A 517 -33.65 -19.47 17.69
N TYR A 518 -32.53 -19.12 17.07
CA TYR A 518 -31.23 -19.67 17.44
C TYR A 518 -30.90 -19.37 18.92
N LEU A 519 -31.11 -18.14 19.37
CA LEU A 519 -30.85 -17.72 20.75
C LEU A 519 -31.70 -18.50 21.76
N ALA A 520 -33.01 -18.63 21.49
CA ALA A 520 -33.95 -19.34 22.34
C ALA A 520 -33.64 -20.86 22.38
N SER A 521 -33.53 -21.50 21.22
CA SER A 521 -33.25 -22.94 21.13
C SER A 521 -31.87 -23.32 21.69
N ALA A 522 -30.83 -22.51 21.46
CA ALA A 522 -29.52 -22.73 22.05
C ALA A 522 -29.55 -22.64 23.59
N ARG A 523 -30.32 -21.69 24.14
CA ARG A 523 -30.47 -21.55 25.59
C ARG A 523 -31.22 -22.73 26.20
N ILE A 524 -32.32 -23.17 25.59
CA ILE A 524 -33.08 -24.35 26.03
C ILE A 524 -32.17 -25.59 26.00
N TYR A 525 -31.46 -25.80 24.89
CA TYR A 525 -30.53 -26.94 24.74
C TYR A 525 -29.41 -26.90 25.79
N HIS A 526 -28.78 -25.74 26.00
CA HIS A 526 -27.71 -25.57 26.98
C HIS A 526 -28.19 -25.82 28.41
N TRP A 527 -29.39 -25.32 28.75
CA TRP A 527 -30.02 -25.57 30.05
C TRP A 527 -30.30 -27.06 30.26
N GLN A 528 -30.90 -27.72 29.27
CA GLN A 528 -31.21 -29.16 29.35
C GLN A 528 -29.94 -30.00 29.51
N LEU A 529 -28.87 -29.71 28.76
CA LEU A 529 -27.59 -30.41 28.85
C LEU A 529 -26.95 -30.21 30.23
N THR A 530 -26.99 -28.99 30.77
CA THR A 530 -26.43 -28.67 32.10
C THR A 530 -27.19 -29.41 33.20
N ILE A 531 -28.53 -29.42 33.16
CA ILE A 531 -29.37 -30.16 34.12
C ILE A 531 -29.08 -31.66 34.02
N LEU A 532 -28.97 -32.20 32.81
CA LEU A 532 -28.67 -33.61 32.57
C LEU A 532 -27.30 -34.01 33.15
N ILE A 533 -26.27 -33.16 32.99
CA ILE A 533 -24.95 -33.37 33.60
C ILE A 533 -25.06 -33.35 35.13
N SER A 534 -25.78 -32.38 35.70
CA SER A 534 -25.97 -32.28 37.15
C SER A 534 -26.70 -33.50 37.73
N LEU A 535 -27.76 -33.97 37.07
CA LEU A 535 -28.50 -35.18 37.47
C LEU A 535 -27.67 -36.45 37.27
N PHE A 536 -26.83 -36.51 36.22
CA PHE A 536 -25.91 -37.63 36.06
C PHE A 536 -24.88 -37.71 37.20
N HIS A 537 -24.43 -36.56 37.73
CA HIS A 537 -23.61 -36.54 38.93
C HIS A 537 -24.39 -37.00 40.18
N LEU A 538 -25.67 -36.62 40.29
CA LEU A 538 -26.56 -37.09 41.36
C LEU A 538 -26.65 -38.63 41.39
N PHE A 539 -26.81 -39.32 40.25
CA PHE A 539 -26.80 -40.81 40.24
C PHE A 539 -25.50 -41.43 40.70
N ARG A 540 -24.40 -40.73 40.51
CA ARG A 540 -23.07 -41.22 40.90
C ARG A 540 -22.74 -40.92 42.35
N GLY A 541 -23.66 -40.35 43.13
CA GLY A 541 -23.39 -39.88 44.49
C GLY A 541 -22.41 -38.71 44.53
N LYS A 542 -22.38 -37.89 43.48
CA LYS A 542 -21.43 -36.78 43.31
C LYS A 542 -22.14 -35.43 43.27
N LYS A 543 -21.49 -34.39 43.78
CA LYS A 543 -21.96 -33.00 43.78
C LYS A 543 -20.87 -32.08 43.25
N HIS A 544 -21.21 -31.16 42.36
CA HIS A 544 -20.27 -30.12 41.94
C HIS A 544 -20.21 -29.02 42.99
N ASN A 545 -19.03 -28.79 43.57
CA ASN A 545 -18.78 -27.76 44.55
C ASN A 545 -18.28 -26.50 43.85
N VAL A 546 -19.17 -25.51 43.70
CA VAL A 546 -18.89 -24.25 42.99
C VAL A 546 -17.76 -23.45 43.66
N LEU A 547 -17.62 -23.53 44.99
CA LEU A 547 -16.62 -22.76 45.74
C LEU A 547 -15.19 -23.27 45.53
N ARG A 548 -15.02 -24.58 45.29
CA ARG A 548 -13.70 -25.22 45.07
C ARG A 548 -13.51 -25.72 43.64
N ASN A 549 -14.47 -25.45 42.75
CA ASN A 549 -14.50 -25.87 41.34
C ASN A 549 -14.09 -27.34 41.13
N ARG A 550 -14.64 -28.24 41.95
CA ARG A 550 -14.34 -29.69 41.93
C ARG A 550 -15.60 -30.54 42.16
N ILE A 551 -15.50 -31.83 41.89
CA ILE A 551 -16.59 -32.80 42.10
C ILE A 551 -16.32 -33.54 43.41
N ASP A 552 -17.18 -33.34 44.41
CA ASP A 552 -17.12 -33.98 45.72
C ASP A 552 -18.14 -35.14 45.80
N SER A 553 -17.87 -36.17 46.61
CA SER A 553 -18.89 -37.17 46.97
C SER A 553 -19.89 -36.56 47.95
N CYS A 554 -21.17 -36.90 47.79
CA CYS A 554 -22.24 -36.46 48.67
C CYS A 554 -23.18 -37.64 48.91
N ASP A 555 -23.50 -37.89 50.17
CA ASP A 555 -24.46 -38.92 50.55
C ASP A 555 -25.87 -38.36 50.30
N TYR A 556 -26.61 -39.00 49.38
CA TYR A 556 -27.98 -38.63 49.04
C TYR A 556 -28.94 -39.70 49.57
N ASP A 557 -30.10 -39.27 50.08
CA ASP A 557 -31.17 -40.18 50.48
C ASP A 557 -31.77 -40.92 49.27
N LEU A 558 -32.33 -42.11 49.49
CA LEU A 558 -32.93 -42.94 48.44
C LEU A 558 -34.02 -42.17 47.65
N ASP A 559 -34.82 -41.36 48.34
CA ASP A 559 -35.90 -40.58 47.72
C ASP A 559 -35.35 -39.52 46.75
N GLN A 560 -34.25 -38.85 47.12
CA GLN A 560 -33.60 -37.84 46.27
C GLN A 560 -32.98 -38.49 45.03
N LEU A 561 -32.37 -39.67 45.19
CA LEU A 561 -31.81 -40.45 44.09
C LEU A 561 -32.92 -40.93 43.15
N LEU A 562 -34.06 -41.40 43.68
CA LEU A 562 -35.20 -41.86 42.89
C LEU A 562 -35.81 -40.73 42.05
N VAL A 563 -36.11 -39.58 42.68
CA VAL A 563 -36.66 -38.40 41.99
C VAL A 563 -35.69 -37.91 40.93
N GLY A 564 -34.39 -37.85 41.26
CA GLY A 564 -33.35 -37.56 40.29
C GLY A 564 -33.42 -38.48 39.07
N THR A 565 -33.56 -39.79 39.30
CA THR A 565 -33.49 -40.83 38.25
C THR A 565 -34.67 -40.73 37.30
N ILE A 566 -35.86 -40.47 37.83
CA ILE A 566 -37.07 -40.22 37.04
C ILE A 566 -36.90 -38.93 36.21
N LEU A 567 -36.41 -37.85 36.82
CA LEU A 567 -36.23 -36.58 36.10
C LEU A 567 -35.16 -36.69 35.01
N PHE A 568 -34.07 -37.42 35.26
CA PHE A 568 -33.02 -37.65 34.27
C PHE A 568 -33.50 -38.49 33.10
N THR A 569 -34.19 -39.60 33.37
CA THR A 569 -34.72 -40.46 32.31
C THR A 569 -35.69 -39.68 31.43
N LEU A 570 -36.58 -38.87 32.03
CA LEU A 570 -37.47 -37.97 31.30
C LEU A 570 -36.69 -36.96 30.44
N LEU A 571 -35.78 -36.18 31.03
CA LEU A 571 -35.02 -35.15 30.30
C LEU A 571 -34.12 -35.75 29.21
N PHE A 572 -33.58 -36.94 29.42
CA PHE A 572 -32.78 -37.68 28.44
C PHE A 572 -33.63 -38.08 27.23
N PHE A 573 -34.85 -38.58 27.44
CA PHE A 573 -35.76 -38.91 26.33
C PHE A 573 -36.32 -37.67 25.61
N LEU A 574 -36.38 -36.51 26.27
CA LEU A 574 -36.75 -35.23 25.64
C LEU A 574 -35.58 -34.58 24.87
N LEU A 575 -34.33 -34.96 25.15
CA LEU A 575 -33.13 -34.34 24.58
C LEU A 575 -33.07 -34.41 23.05
N PRO A 576 -33.37 -35.54 22.37
CA PRO A 576 -33.31 -35.62 20.92
C PRO A 576 -34.21 -34.58 20.24
N THR A 577 -35.41 -34.34 20.78
CA THR A 577 -36.34 -33.34 20.24
C THR A 577 -35.70 -31.94 20.29
N VAL A 578 -35.18 -31.53 21.44
CA VAL A 578 -34.55 -30.21 21.59
C VAL A 578 -33.31 -30.04 20.72
N VAL A 579 -32.49 -31.09 20.60
CA VAL A 579 -31.28 -31.10 19.75
C VAL A 579 -31.62 -30.86 18.28
N VAL A 580 -32.64 -31.52 17.74
CA VAL A 580 -32.99 -31.39 16.32
C VAL A 580 -33.54 -29.99 16.01
N PHE A 581 -34.38 -29.43 16.89
CA PHE A 581 -34.84 -28.03 16.75
C PHE A 581 -33.69 -27.03 16.82
N TYR A 582 -32.78 -27.20 17.78
CA TYR A 582 -31.57 -26.38 17.90
C TYR A 582 -30.70 -26.46 16.65
N LEU A 583 -30.41 -27.68 16.14
CA LEU A 583 -29.60 -27.86 14.94
C LEU A 583 -30.19 -27.15 13.73
N ASN A 584 -31.52 -27.24 13.53
CA ASN A 584 -32.20 -26.60 12.41
C ASN A 584 -31.96 -25.07 12.40
N PHE A 585 -32.18 -24.40 13.55
CA PHE A 585 -31.95 -22.96 13.64
C PHE A 585 -30.46 -22.58 13.66
N ALA A 586 -29.58 -23.45 14.18
CA ALA A 586 -28.14 -23.26 14.09
C ALA A 586 -27.66 -23.29 12.63
N ILE A 587 -28.16 -24.22 11.81
CA ILE A 587 -27.83 -24.28 10.37
C ILE A 587 -28.34 -23.01 9.67
N ALA A 588 -29.60 -22.63 9.89
CA ALA A 588 -30.15 -21.39 9.31
C ALA A 588 -29.31 -20.17 9.70
N ARG A 589 -28.88 -20.08 10.96
CA ARG A 589 -28.01 -19.01 11.45
C ARG A 589 -26.63 -19.03 10.78
N MET A 590 -26.02 -20.19 10.61
CA MET A 590 -24.71 -20.32 9.96
C MET A 590 -24.74 -19.88 8.50
N VAL A 591 -25.84 -20.14 7.77
CA VAL A 591 -26.05 -19.65 6.40
C VAL A 591 -26.11 -18.11 6.35
N ILE A 592 -26.78 -17.46 7.32
CA ILE A 592 -26.81 -16.00 7.38
C ILE A 592 -25.43 -15.43 7.73
N ILE A 593 -24.70 -16.06 8.66
CA ILE A 593 -23.33 -15.66 9.01
C ILE A 593 -22.41 -15.76 7.80
N SER A 594 -22.52 -16.82 6.98
CA SER A 594 -21.70 -16.97 5.78
C SER A 594 -22.04 -15.93 4.73
N LEU A 595 -23.31 -15.62 4.49
CA LEU A 595 -23.73 -14.55 3.59
C LEU A 595 -23.21 -13.19 4.05
N LYS A 596 -23.24 -12.90 5.36
CA LYS A 596 -22.65 -11.69 5.92
C LYS A 596 -21.13 -11.63 5.72
N ALA A 597 -20.43 -12.76 5.89
CA ALA A 597 -19.00 -12.84 5.61
C ALA A 597 -18.68 -12.60 4.12
N VAL A 598 -19.57 -12.99 3.21
CA VAL A 598 -19.45 -12.64 1.78
C VAL A 598 -19.54 -11.12 1.57
N PHE A 599 -20.51 -10.44 2.20
CA PHE A 599 -20.58 -8.97 2.12
C PHE A 599 -19.35 -8.29 2.72
N ASP A 600 -18.90 -8.75 3.88
CA ASP A 600 -17.71 -8.21 4.57
C ASP A 600 -16.43 -8.42 3.73
N THR A 601 -16.29 -9.55 3.04
CA THR A 601 -15.17 -9.81 2.11
C THR A 601 -15.28 -8.97 0.84
N LEU A 602 -16.48 -8.82 0.26
CA LEU A 602 -16.72 -7.94 -0.89
C LEU A 602 -16.36 -6.48 -0.56
N LEU A 603 -16.73 -6.01 0.64
CA LEU A 603 -16.39 -4.68 1.14
C LEU A 603 -14.86 -4.52 1.30
N SER A 604 -14.17 -5.51 1.84
CA SER A 604 -12.71 -5.51 1.93
C SER A 604 -12.03 -5.57 0.56
N CYS A 605 -12.64 -6.23 -0.43
CA CYS A 605 -12.15 -6.21 -1.80
C CYS A 605 -12.29 -4.80 -2.36
N LEU A 606 -13.48 -4.21 -2.40
CA LEU A 606 -13.67 -2.87 -2.98
C LEU A 606 -12.80 -1.79 -2.35
N ASN A 607 -12.67 -1.78 -1.01
CA ASN A 607 -11.93 -0.73 -0.31
C ASN A 607 -10.41 -0.81 -0.48
N HIS A 608 -9.83 -1.97 -0.84
CA HIS A 608 -8.37 -2.17 -0.85
C HIS A 608 -7.86 -2.98 -2.05
N PHE A 609 -8.70 -3.20 -3.08
CA PHE A 609 -8.31 -4.03 -4.21
C PHE A 609 -7.09 -3.40 -4.88
N PRO A 610 -5.97 -4.11 -5.05
CA PRO A 610 -4.75 -3.56 -5.62
C PRO A 610 -4.87 -3.41 -7.15
N LEU A 611 -5.91 -2.71 -7.61
CA LEU A 611 -6.23 -2.43 -9.02
C LEU A 611 -5.04 -1.79 -9.71
N PHE A 612 -4.44 -0.80 -9.06
CA PHE A 612 -3.30 -0.11 -9.63
C PHE A 612 -2.11 -1.03 -9.81
N ALA A 613 -1.79 -1.85 -8.80
CA ALA A 613 -0.70 -2.82 -8.90
C ALA A 613 -0.99 -3.89 -9.97
N LEU A 614 -2.24 -4.37 -10.04
CA LEU A 614 -2.67 -5.33 -11.06
C LEU A 614 -2.59 -4.74 -12.47
N MET A 615 -3.09 -3.52 -12.66
CA MET A 615 -3.03 -2.79 -13.92
C MET A 615 -1.58 -2.56 -14.35
N LEU A 616 -0.71 -2.12 -13.44
CA LEU A 616 0.71 -1.97 -13.73
C LEU A 616 1.35 -3.31 -14.09
N ARG A 617 0.98 -4.39 -13.39
CA ARG A 617 1.50 -5.74 -13.66
C ARG A 617 1.12 -6.25 -15.05
N VAL A 618 -0.10 -5.95 -15.51
CA VAL A 618 -0.58 -6.31 -16.85
C VAL A 618 0.03 -5.41 -17.92
N LYS A 619 0.09 -4.09 -17.69
CA LYS A 619 0.59 -3.11 -18.67
C LYS A 619 2.10 -3.21 -18.90
N ASP A 620 2.89 -3.28 -17.83
CA ASP A 620 4.34 -3.41 -17.90
C ASP A 620 4.88 -4.04 -16.60
N PRO A 621 5.16 -5.34 -16.60
CA PRO A 621 5.57 -6.03 -15.38
C PRO A 621 6.91 -5.56 -14.81
N ARG A 622 7.74 -4.84 -15.58
CA ARG A 622 9.03 -4.28 -15.10
C ARG A 622 8.85 -3.07 -14.18
N ARG A 623 7.63 -2.52 -14.06
CA ARG A 623 7.32 -1.40 -13.15
C ARG A 623 7.15 -1.83 -11.69
N LEU A 624 6.93 -3.12 -11.44
CA LEU A 624 6.75 -3.70 -10.11
C LEU A 624 7.80 -4.79 -9.87
N PRO A 625 9.06 -4.42 -9.60
CA PRO A 625 10.11 -5.39 -9.33
C PRO A 625 9.83 -6.14 -8.02
N GLY A 626 9.86 -7.46 -8.11
CA GLY A 626 9.79 -8.40 -6.99
C GLY A 626 11.15 -8.99 -6.60
N GLY A 627 12.19 -8.78 -7.40
CA GLY A 627 13.56 -9.24 -7.18
C GLY A 627 14.38 -9.31 -8.47
N ILE A 628 15.56 -9.94 -8.40
CA ILE A 628 16.45 -10.17 -9.56
C ILE A 628 16.74 -11.67 -9.72
N ARG A 629 16.93 -12.11 -10.97
CA ARG A 629 17.38 -13.45 -11.33
C ARG A 629 18.60 -13.36 -12.23
N PHE A 630 19.60 -14.18 -11.95
CA PHE A 630 20.73 -14.40 -12.83
C PHE A 630 20.47 -15.68 -13.64
N GLU A 631 20.48 -15.56 -14.96
CA GLU A 631 20.37 -16.69 -15.88
C GLU A 631 21.71 -16.86 -16.59
N LEU A 632 22.39 -17.99 -16.35
CA LEU A 632 23.59 -18.34 -17.12
C LEU A 632 23.14 -18.73 -18.53
N ARG A 633 23.72 -18.13 -19.57
CA ARG A 633 23.49 -18.56 -20.95
C ARG A 633 24.56 -19.54 -21.36
N ASP A 634 24.14 -20.68 -21.88
CA ASP A 634 25.06 -21.75 -22.28
C ASP A 634 26.02 -21.27 -23.36
N THR A 635 27.31 -21.44 -23.09
CA THR A 635 28.45 -21.02 -23.90
C THR A 635 28.79 -22.03 -25.01
N HIS A 636 27.87 -22.94 -25.36
CA HIS A 636 28.15 -23.98 -26.37
C HIS A 636 28.32 -23.40 -27.79
N ASP A 637 27.63 -22.31 -28.13
CA ASP A 637 27.79 -21.66 -29.44
C ASP A 637 29.14 -20.93 -29.60
N TYR A 638 29.87 -20.65 -28.51
CA TYR A 638 31.16 -19.95 -28.55
C TYR A 638 32.38 -20.88 -28.65
N ARG A 639 32.23 -22.17 -28.29
CA ARG A 639 33.35 -23.12 -28.31
C ARG A 639 33.71 -23.65 -29.69
N LEU A 640 32.80 -23.61 -30.66
CA LEU A 640 33.03 -24.17 -31.99
C LEU A 640 34.01 -23.36 -32.86
N ASN A 641 34.38 -22.13 -32.46
CA ASN A 641 35.25 -21.24 -33.27
C ASN A 641 36.55 -20.78 -32.58
N ASN A 642 36.91 -21.27 -31.39
CA ASN A 642 38.12 -20.81 -30.68
C ASN A 642 39.32 -21.75 -30.88
N THR A 643 40.17 -21.43 -31.86
CA THR A 643 41.53 -21.94 -32.03
C THR A 643 42.61 -20.98 -31.50
N SER A 644 42.30 -20.11 -30.53
CA SER A 644 43.28 -19.15 -29.95
C SER A 644 43.17 -18.98 -28.43
N ASN A 645 44.28 -18.58 -27.80
CA ASN A 645 44.56 -18.39 -26.35
C ASN A 645 43.66 -17.35 -25.63
N GLU A 646 42.37 -17.31 -25.89
CA GLU A 646 41.44 -16.39 -25.22
C GLU A 646 41.00 -16.92 -23.84
N PRO A 647 40.84 -16.04 -22.82
CA PRO A 647 40.39 -16.44 -21.50
C PRO A 647 38.93 -16.97 -21.53
N PRO A 648 38.58 -17.98 -20.72
CA PRO A 648 37.22 -18.50 -20.66
C PRO A 648 36.23 -17.40 -20.23
N THR A 649 35.21 -17.18 -21.06
CA THR A 649 34.16 -16.17 -20.85
C THR A 649 32.84 -16.85 -20.45
N SER A 650 32.24 -16.41 -19.33
CA SER A 650 30.88 -16.81 -18.96
C SER A 650 29.92 -15.63 -19.08
N VAL A 651 28.79 -15.85 -19.76
CA VAL A 651 27.79 -14.80 -20.00
C VAL A 651 26.57 -15.05 -19.11
N ILE A 652 26.34 -14.14 -18.18
CA ILE A 652 25.22 -14.16 -17.24
C ILE A 652 24.27 -13.02 -17.61
N TYR A 653 22.98 -13.29 -17.61
CA TYR A 653 21.95 -12.30 -17.89
C TYR A 653 21.15 -11.99 -16.62
N LEU A 654 21.13 -10.73 -16.21
CA LEU A 654 20.37 -10.24 -15.06
C LEU A 654 18.98 -9.81 -15.54
N LYS A 655 17.95 -10.53 -15.07
CA LYS A 655 16.53 -10.19 -15.29
C LYS A 655 15.87 -9.69 -14.01
N SER A 656 15.05 -8.66 -14.12
CA SER A 656 14.12 -8.28 -13.06
C SER A 656 12.96 -9.28 -13.00
N ILE A 657 12.76 -9.93 -11.86
CA ILE A 657 11.56 -10.73 -11.62
C ILE A 657 10.44 -9.78 -11.19
N PRO A 658 9.30 -9.76 -11.88
CA PRO A 658 8.17 -8.95 -11.46
C PRO A 658 7.45 -9.55 -10.24
N LEU A 659 6.76 -8.71 -9.47
CA LEU A 659 6.04 -9.11 -8.26
C LEU A 659 5.02 -10.24 -8.55
N THR A 660 4.97 -11.26 -7.68
CA THR A 660 4.06 -12.40 -7.86
C THR A 660 2.63 -12.04 -7.47
N PHE A 661 1.63 -12.64 -8.13
CA PHE A 661 0.21 -12.43 -7.77
C PHE A 661 -0.07 -12.81 -6.32
N ARG A 662 0.53 -13.90 -5.83
CA ARG A 662 0.41 -14.31 -4.42
C ARG A 662 0.94 -13.26 -3.44
N ALA A 663 2.00 -12.54 -3.80
CA ALA A 663 2.53 -11.44 -2.98
C ALA A 663 1.60 -10.22 -3.01
N MET A 664 1.00 -9.89 -4.17
CA MET A 664 0.01 -8.80 -4.28
C MET A 664 -1.24 -9.06 -3.43
N PHE A 665 -1.73 -10.30 -3.41
CA PHE A 665 -2.93 -10.69 -2.66
C PHE A 665 -2.64 -11.28 -1.27
N HIS A 666 -1.40 -11.16 -0.78
CA HIS A 666 -0.98 -11.82 0.46
C HIS A 666 -1.88 -11.48 1.66
N GLN A 667 -2.29 -10.21 1.76
CA GLN A 667 -3.17 -9.72 2.82
C GLN A 667 -4.58 -10.33 2.76
N TYR A 668 -5.13 -10.55 1.56
CA TYR A 668 -6.41 -11.23 1.37
C TYR A 668 -6.36 -12.71 1.77
N PHE A 669 -5.28 -13.40 1.40
CA PHE A 669 -5.07 -14.78 1.84
C PHE A 669 -4.89 -14.88 3.36
N GLN A 670 -4.24 -13.89 4.00
CA GLN A 670 -4.17 -13.83 5.46
C GLN A 670 -5.55 -13.61 6.08
N MET A 671 -6.36 -12.71 5.53
CA MET A 671 -7.73 -12.45 5.97
C MET A 671 -8.61 -13.70 5.85
N GLY A 672 -8.63 -14.35 4.69
CA GLY A 672 -9.37 -15.60 4.49
C GLY A 672 -8.92 -16.71 5.45
N ASN A 673 -7.62 -16.80 5.73
CA ASN A 673 -7.10 -17.72 6.74
C ASN A 673 -7.56 -17.39 8.16
N ARG A 674 -7.71 -16.10 8.52
CA ARG A 674 -8.26 -15.69 9.83
C ARG A 674 -9.73 -16.08 9.97
N ILE A 675 -10.53 -15.81 8.94
CA ILE A 675 -11.95 -16.20 8.90
C ILE A 675 -12.09 -17.72 9.05
N ARG A 676 -11.34 -18.47 8.24
CA ARG A 676 -11.33 -19.93 8.29
C ARG A 676 -10.94 -20.45 9.66
N LYS A 677 -9.88 -19.91 10.26
CA LYS A 677 -9.40 -20.35 11.57
C LYS A 677 -10.42 -20.10 12.69
N HIS A 678 -11.18 -19.00 12.62
CA HIS A 678 -12.18 -18.68 13.63
C HIS A 678 -13.42 -19.57 13.52
N TYR A 679 -14.05 -19.63 12.33
CA TYR A 679 -15.30 -20.36 12.16
C TYR A 679 -15.13 -21.89 12.10
N LEU A 680 -13.97 -22.40 11.63
CA LEU A 680 -13.63 -23.82 11.68
C LEU A 680 -12.78 -24.17 12.91
N SER A 681 -12.79 -23.34 13.96
CA SER A 681 -12.07 -23.68 15.19
C SER A 681 -12.77 -24.85 15.91
N PRO A 682 -12.01 -25.75 16.57
CA PRO A 682 -12.60 -26.82 17.39
C PRO A 682 -13.44 -26.26 18.54
N GLN A 683 -13.21 -25.00 18.94
CA GLN A 683 -13.97 -24.35 19.98
C GLN A 683 -15.34 -23.86 19.51
N VAL A 684 -15.46 -23.29 18.30
CA VAL A 684 -16.77 -22.98 17.73
C VAL A 684 -17.58 -24.27 17.54
N LEU A 685 -16.92 -25.36 17.14
CA LEU A 685 -17.53 -26.69 17.10
C LEU A 685 -18.00 -27.14 18.50
N LEU A 686 -17.18 -26.98 19.53
CA LEU A 686 -17.53 -27.33 20.92
C LEU A 686 -18.67 -26.43 21.45
N CYS A 687 -18.65 -25.13 21.17
CA CYS A 687 -19.73 -24.21 21.49
C CYS A 687 -21.04 -24.66 20.83
N LEU A 688 -20.98 -25.02 19.55
CA LEU A 688 -22.13 -25.52 18.81
C LEU A 688 -22.62 -26.87 19.36
N LEU A 689 -21.72 -27.76 19.79
CA LEU A 689 -22.07 -29.02 20.45
C LEU A 689 -22.63 -28.84 21.87
N THR A 690 -22.30 -27.76 22.57
CA THR A 690 -22.73 -27.50 23.96
C THR A 690 -23.89 -26.51 24.06
N GLY A 691 -24.40 -26.00 22.93
CA GLY A 691 -25.43 -24.97 22.89
C GLY A 691 -24.96 -23.60 23.38
N ARG A 692 -23.66 -23.39 23.54
CA ARG A 692 -23.09 -22.09 23.91
C ARG A 692 -23.09 -21.18 22.68
N PHE A 693 -23.30 -19.88 22.91
CA PHE A 693 -23.31 -18.90 21.81
C PHE A 693 -22.01 -18.91 21.03
N VAL A 694 -22.13 -19.01 19.70
CA VAL A 694 -21.01 -18.78 18.81
C VAL A 694 -20.65 -17.29 18.87
N PRO A 695 -19.45 -16.93 19.35
CA PRO A 695 -19.07 -15.52 19.44
C PRO A 695 -19.02 -14.92 18.02
N PRO A 696 -19.62 -13.75 17.80
CA PRO A 696 -19.50 -13.08 16.51
C PRO A 696 -18.04 -12.68 16.28
N LEU A 697 -17.55 -12.89 15.06
CA LEU A 697 -16.17 -12.56 14.71
C LEU A 697 -15.97 -11.05 14.86
N ASN A 698 -15.03 -10.65 15.72
CA ASN A 698 -14.83 -9.24 16.05
C ASN A 698 -14.44 -8.44 14.79
N ARG A 699 -15.33 -7.53 14.37
CA ARG A 699 -15.19 -6.72 13.14
C ARG A 699 -13.84 -6.01 13.10
N LYS A 700 -13.31 -5.55 14.23
CA LYS A 700 -11.99 -4.88 14.31
C LYS A 700 -10.84 -5.72 13.73
N ASN A 701 -10.86 -7.04 13.91
CA ASN A 701 -9.81 -7.94 13.42
C ASN A 701 -9.93 -8.24 11.92
N LEU A 702 -11.16 -8.37 11.43
CA LEU A 702 -11.50 -8.49 10.01
C LEU A 702 -11.03 -7.25 9.26
N TYR A 703 -11.40 -6.09 9.76
CA TYR A 703 -11.23 -4.82 9.06
C TYR A 703 -9.91 -4.13 9.34
N SER A 704 -9.01 -4.76 10.11
CA SER A 704 -7.61 -4.31 10.27
C SER A 704 -6.91 -4.04 8.93
N LEU A 705 -7.30 -4.73 7.84
CA LEU A 705 -6.84 -4.44 6.49
C LEU A 705 -7.32 -3.06 5.98
N GLN A 706 -8.59 -2.73 6.20
CA GLN A 706 -9.21 -1.46 5.76
C GLN A 706 -8.58 -0.26 6.47
N TYR A 707 -8.19 -0.43 7.74
CA TYR A 707 -7.53 0.60 8.54
C TYR A 707 -6.01 0.66 8.34
N SER A 708 -5.39 -0.29 7.61
CA SER A 708 -3.93 -0.34 7.43
C SER A 708 -3.35 0.84 6.65
N MET A 709 -4.19 1.52 5.84
CA MET A 709 -3.80 2.72 5.10
C MET A 709 -4.00 4.02 5.90
N LEU A 710 -4.69 3.94 7.05
CA LEU A 710 -4.95 5.08 7.93
C LEU A 710 -3.97 5.05 9.13
N PRO A 711 -3.52 6.21 9.62
CA PRO A 711 -2.64 6.25 10.79
C PRO A 711 -3.35 5.70 12.03
N ALA A 712 -2.66 4.87 12.81
CA ALA A 712 -3.20 4.22 14.01
C ALA A 712 -3.68 5.22 15.09
N ARG A 713 -3.16 6.46 15.08
CA ARG A 713 -3.64 7.57 15.90
C ARG A 713 -4.11 8.69 14.98
N ARG A 714 -5.36 9.11 15.14
CA ARG A 714 -5.93 10.25 14.39
C ARG A 714 -5.17 11.53 14.71
N ALA A 715 -4.84 12.31 13.67
CA ALA A 715 -4.20 13.60 13.82
C ALA A 715 -5.20 14.62 14.40
N GLY A 716 -4.78 15.37 15.42
CA GLY A 716 -5.64 16.38 16.05
C GLY A 716 -5.93 17.56 15.11
N ILE A 717 -7.04 18.28 15.35
CA ILE A 717 -7.42 19.46 14.55
C ILE A 717 -6.28 20.50 14.52
N ARG A 718 -5.65 20.74 15.68
CA ARG A 718 -4.51 21.66 15.80
C ARG A 718 -3.28 21.21 14.99
N GLN A 719 -2.97 19.92 15.02
CA GLN A 719 -1.86 19.36 14.23
C GLN A 719 -2.09 19.53 12.73
N MET A 720 -3.35 19.41 12.28
CA MET A 720 -3.71 19.63 10.87
C MET A 720 -3.64 21.11 10.50
N TRP A 721 -4.11 21.99 11.39
CA TRP A 721 -3.94 23.44 11.23
C TRP A 721 -2.47 23.79 11.03
N ASP A 722 -1.61 23.32 11.93
CA ASP A 722 -0.16 23.57 11.87
C ASP A 722 0.44 23.03 10.57
N ALA A 723 0.11 21.79 10.17
CA ALA A 723 0.64 21.19 8.95
C ALA A 723 0.26 21.92 7.65
N ILE A 724 -0.94 22.50 7.59
CA ILE A 724 -1.43 23.22 6.41
C ILE A 724 -0.95 24.68 6.39
N THR A 725 -0.85 25.31 7.56
CA THR A 725 -0.46 26.73 7.67
C THR A 725 1.04 26.96 7.73
N THR A 726 1.85 25.95 8.08
CA THR A 726 3.31 26.10 8.14
C THR A 726 3.88 26.35 6.73
N PRO A 727 4.47 27.53 6.45
CA PRO A 727 5.16 27.78 5.20
C PRO A 727 6.42 26.89 5.16
N GLN A 728 6.34 25.78 4.43
CA GLN A 728 7.53 25.00 4.10
C GLN A 728 8.41 25.89 3.23
N ILE A 729 9.53 26.34 3.81
CA ILE A 729 10.55 27.17 3.16
C ILE A 729 11.10 26.39 1.96
N ILE A 730 10.46 26.53 0.80
CA ILE A 730 11.12 26.24 -0.47
C ILE A 730 12.10 27.39 -0.63
N VAL A 731 13.31 27.20 -0.10
CA VAL A 731 14.45 28.01 -0.50
C VAL A 731 14.65 27.72 -1.99
N HIS A 732 13.98 28.48 -2.86
CA HIS A 732 14.49 28.77 -4.18
C HIS A 732 15.53 29.88 -3.96
N PRO A 733 16.84 29.57 -3.91
CA PRO A 733 17.85 30.59 -3.66
C PRO A 733 17.84 31.67 -4.76
N GLY A 734 17.24 31.38 -5.93
CA GLY A 734 17.19 32.30 -7.06
C GLY A 734 16.20 33.46 -6.95
N LEU A 735 15.14 33.37 -6.13
CA LEU A 735 14.10 34.43 -6.08
C LEU A 735 14.50 35.59 -5.15
N LEU A 736 15.05 35.28 -3.97
CA LEU A 736 15.59 36.29 -3.05
C LEU A 736 16.80 37.03 -3.65
N ILE A 737 17.61 36.37 -4.48
CA ILE A 737 18.72 37.01 -5.21
C ILE A 737 18.22 37.94 -6.32
N ARG A 738 17.05 37.67 -6.93
CA ARG A 738 16.44 38.57 -7.92
C ARG A 738 15.81 39.81 -7.29
N MET A 739 15.21 39.67 -6.11
CA MET A 739 14.70 40.81 -5.34
C MET A 739 15.84 41.69 -4.77
N ALA A 740 16.96 41.09 -4.36
CA ALA A 740 18.13 41.85 -3.90
C ALA A 740 18.83 42.65 -5.02
N LYS A 741 18.63 42.31 -6.29
CA LYS A 741 19.22 43.00 -7.46
C LYS A 741 18.36 44.14 -8.03
N THR A 742 17.16 44.37 -7.50
CA THR A 742 16.21 45.36 -8.03
C THR A 742 16.01 46.58 -7.12
N LEU A 743 16.67 46.66 -5.96
CA LEU A 743 16.71 47.90 -5.18
C LEU A 743 17.81 48.85 -5.69
N PRO A 744 17.51 50.14 -5.91
CA PRO A 744 18.52 51.14 -6.28
C PRO A 744 19.51 51.37 -5.13
N ALA A 745 20.80 51.48 -5.48
CA ALA A 745 21.89 51.67 -4.53
C ALA A 745 21.79 53.04 -3.81
N ILE A 746 21.66 53.01 -2.49
CA ILE A 746 21.81 54.20 -1.63
C ILE A 746 23.32 54.50 -1.47
N PRO A 747 23.77 55.76 -1.61
CA PRO A 747 25.19 56.10 -1.53
C PRO A 747 25.76 55.89 -0.12
N ARG A 748 26.97 55.29 -0.06
CA ARG A 748 27.71 55.02 1.18
C ARG A 748 28.27 56.32 1.77
N ILE A 749 27.91 56.62 3.02
CA ILE A 749 28.57 57.65 3.86
C ILE A 749 29.78 56.99 4.57
N PRO A 750 30.97 57.64 4.65
CA PRO A 750 32.16 57.04 5.26
C PRO A 750 32.09 57.07 6.80
N PRO A 751 32.72 56.12 7.51
CA PRO A 751 32.60 56.02 8.97
C PRO A 751 33.49 57.06 9.67
N ARG A 752 32.92 57.79 10.63
CA ARG A 752 33.63 58.70 11.53
C ARG A 752 33.99 57.95 12.81
N ASN A 753 35.28 57.94 13.14
CA ASN A 753 35.85 57.40 14.36
C ASN A 753 35.20 57.99 15.62
N LEU A 754 34.75 57.17 16.58
CA LEU A 754 34.65 57.54 18.00
C LEU A 754 34.64 56.27 18.88
N ARG A 755 35.48 56.34 19.93
CA ARG A 755 35.78 55.31 20.93
C ARG A 755 34.56 54.95 21.79
N PRO A 756 34.49 53.73 22.35
CA PRO A 756 33.43 53.35 23.28
C PRO A 756 33.70 53.88 24.70
N GLN A 757 32.75 54.62 25.26
CA GLN A 757 32.65 54.87 26.70
C GLN A 757 31.79 53.78 27.35
N THR A 758 32.28 53.32 28.49
CA THR A 758 31.72 52.34 29.43
C THR A 758 30.40 52.79 30.05
N LEU A 759 29.42 51.88 30.18
CA LEU A 759 28.44 51.88 31.29
C LEU A 759 27.88 50.46 31.52
N ARG A 760 27.76 50.13 32.81
CA ARG A 760 27.65 48.79 33.42
C ARG A 760 26.36 48.02 33.07
N LEU A 761 26.52 46.71 32.92
CA LEU A 761 25.46 45.69 33.03
C LEU A 761 25.19 45.32 34.49
N ARG A 762 23.91 45.11 34.84
CA ARG A 762 23.48 44.46 36.10
C ARG A 762 22.79 43.14 35.75
N ASN A 763 23.38 42.04 36.24
CA ASN A 763 22.86 40.66 36.34
C ASN A 763 22.66 39.92 34.99
N GLY A 764 23.09 38.69 34.76
CA GLY A 764 23.70 37.67 35.60
C GLY A 764 23.49 36.31 34.93
N VAL A 765 24.51 35.46 35.00
CA VAL A 765 24.56 34.03 34.62
C VAL A 765 24.96 33.72 33.16
N ARG A 766 26.06 32.98 33.08
CA ARG A 766 26.92 32.66 31.94
C ARG A 766 26.92 31.14 31.78
N VAL A 767 26.69 30.62 30.57
CA VAL A 767 27.16 29.27 30.18
C VAL A 767 27.81 29.38 28.81
N SER A 768 29.07 28.96 28.78
CA SER A 768 30.07 29.12 27.74
C SER A 768 30.02 28.02 26.69
N VAL A 769 30.05 28.42 25.42
CA VAL A 769 30.37 27.58 24.25
C VAL A 769 31.85 27.81 23.93
N PRO A 770 32.72 26.79 23.80
CA PRO A 770 34.01 26.98 23.19
C PRO A 770 33.93 26.65 21.69
N GLU A 771 34.26 27.66 20.88
CA GLU A 771 34.69 27.54 19.49
C GLU A 771 36.01 26.75 19.41
N ALA A 772 36.15 25.93 18.38
CA ALA A 772 37.39 25.28 18.00
C ALA A 772 37.90 25.93 16.72
N GLU A 773 39.11 26.47 16.76
CA GLU A 773 39.89 26.92 15.62
C GLU A 773 41.09 25.96 15.44
N GLU A 774 41.16 25.38 14.25
CA GLU A 774 42.32 25.08 13.40
C GLU A 774 43.74 25.06 14.04
N GLN A 775 44.43 23.91 14.00
CA GLN A 775 45.68 23.69 13.22
C GLN A 775 46.42 22.37 13.55
N ALA A 776 47.02 21.85 12.48
CA ALA A 776 47.90 20.70 12.26
C ALA A 776 48.78 20.13 13.41
N VAL A 777 49.05 18.82 13.36
CA VAL A 777 50.40 18.22 13.16
C VAL A 777 50.32 16.67 13.15
N ALA A 778 51.28 16.09 12.42
CA ALA A 778 51.46 14.71 11.99
C ALA A 778 51.68 13.63 13.08
N GLY A 779 51.44 12.37 12.69
CA GLY A 779 52.40 11.28 12.92
C GLY A 779 51.98 10.09 13.80
N ARG A 780 52.02 8.90 13.18
CA ARG A 780 52.34 7.54 13.72
C ARG A 780 51.29 6.75 14.53
N ASN A 781 50.85 5.67 13.86
CA ASN A 781 50.92 4.25 14.22
C ASN A 781 50.66 3.74 15.65
N ALA A 782 49.82 2.68 15.65
CA ALA A 782 49.86 1.43 16.43
C ALA A 782 48.99 1.31 17.69
N GLY A 783 47.99 0.42 17.59
CA GLY A 783 47.95 -0.81 18.41
C GLY A 783 47.18 -0.82 19.73
N LEU A 784 46.46 -1.94 19.93
CA LEU A 784 46.00 -2.54 21.20
C LEU A 784 44.78 -1.90 21.89
N LEU A 785 43.63 -2.60 21.95
CA LEU A 785 43.22 -3.69 22.88
C LEU A 785 42.63 -3.15 24.19
N GLY A 786 41.46 -3.67 24.57
CA GLY A 786 41.11 -3.85 25.98
C GLY A 786 39.92 -3.04 26.53
N ALA A 787 38.77 -3.72 26.58
CA ALA A 787 37.88 -3.87 27.74
C ALA A 787 37.64 -2.71 28.73
N GLN A 788 36.37 -2.28 28.83
CA GLN A 788 35.60 -2.07 30.07
C GLN A 788 34.14 -1.77 29.64
N GLY A 789 33.09 -2.43 30.11
CA GLY A 789 32.87 -3.02 31.43
C GLY A 789 31.81 -2.17 32.14
N ASP A 790 30.60 -2.72 32.26
CA ASP A 790 29.33 -2.19 32.77
C ASP A 790 29.38 -1.35 34.06
N TRP A 791 28.28 -0.61 34.32
CA TRP A 791 27.43 -0.63 35.55
C TRP A 791 26.33 0.44 35.30
N VAL A 792 25.03 0.22 35.54
CA VAL A 792 24.36 0.04 36.84
C VAL A 792 22.95 -0.51 36.64
N GLY A 793 22.50 -1.41 37.52
CA GLY A 793 21.09 -1.49 37.89
C GLY A 793 20.61 -2.79 38.51
N ALA A 794 20.90 -3.05 39.80
CA ALA A 794 20.03 -3.91 40.63
C ALA A 794 20.34 -3.74 42.14
N VAL A 795 19.31 -3.46 42.93
CA VAL A 795 19.33 -3.53 44.39
C VAL A 795 18.26 -4.52 44.87
N LYS A 796 18.77 -5.52 45.60
CA LYS A 796 18.21 -6.34 46.69
C LYS A 796 16.92 -7.15 46.51
N ARG A 797 17.10 -8.47 46.69
CA ARG A 797 16.30 -9.30 47.60
C ARG A 797 17.26 -10.25 48.32
N GLY A 798 17.17 -10.31 49.64
CA GLY A 798 17.89 -11.29 50.46
C GLY A 798 16.95 -12.42 50.87
N GLU A 799 17.54 -13.58 51.13
CA GLU A 799 17.24 -14.45 52.28
C GLU A 799 18.23 -15.63 52.24
N ASP A 800 18.94 -15.82 53.34
CA ASP A 800 19.77 -16.97 53.66
C ASP A 800 18.89 -18.19 53.97
N ILE A 801 19.40 -19.40 53.71
CA ILE A 801 19.47 -20.53 54.65
C ILE A 801 20.31 -21.66 54.01
N ALA A 802 21.09 -22.29 54.86
CA ALA A 802 22.22 -23.17 54.58
C ALA A 802 21.88 -24.66 54.39
N ASP A 803 22.92 -25.36 53.95
CA ASP A 803 23.41 -26.67 54.42
C ASP A 803 23.08 -27.99 53.69
N GLY A 804 24.17 -28.77 53.51
CA GLY A 804 24.24 -30.23 53.28
C GLY A 804 23.86 -30.73 51.88
N GLY A 805 24.58 -31.60 51.17
CA GLY A 805 25.46 -32.69 51.61
C GLY A 805 24.90 -34.03 51.10
N GLU A 806 25.54 -34.56 50.05
CA GLU A 806 25.69 -35.97 49.60
C GLU A 806 24.57 -37.04 49.65
N SER A 807 24.52 -37.76 48.51
CA SER A 807 24.32 -39.22 48.32
C SER A 807 22.94 -39.87 48.55
N GLY A 808 22.53 -40.67 47.56
CA GLY A 808 21.34 -41.54 47.57
C GLY A 808 20.61 -41.57 46.25
#